data_AF-A0A158Q750-F1
#
_entry.id   AF-A0A158Q750-F1
#
_cell.length_a   1.000
_cell.length_b   1.000
_cell.length_c   1.000
_cell.angle_alpha   90.00
_cell.angle_beta   90.00
_cell.angle_gamma   90.00
#
_symmetry.space_group_name_H-M   'P 1'
#
loop_
_entity.id
_entity.type
_entity.pdbx_description
1 polymer ?
#
loop_
_entity_poly.entity_id
_entity_poly.type
_entity_poly.pdbx_seq_one_letter_code
_entity_poly.pdbx_strand_id
1 'polypeptide(L)'
;MWHGTEQYIRSPWQPLLAPIILLLLTLLSRVRPTRKKSEQKLKDRKIPELDEFLLKRDYTGAIRLQFQSKDGNANDLTELWLGHCAFHAGEYRKAILIYERMLIQKNCPSEVNVYIACCFFYLGLCAEAKQYAEKGPKNTLQNRLLFHLAYRLKDEKQLLMNRNNLQDTVEDQLSLAAMHYLNSHYQEAIDIYKKILNNKKNYIALNVYLALCHYRLDCYDLSLEVLQFYLNENPDSAIAINLRACNHYKLYNGKTAAKELRKLQNGKTSSFLQFQVVFNDGNAALQVFPPLIETFPEARLNLIIFYLKRGEVDAALHLVSDMDPLHPTEHLLKAITYCTFGYQTKSREHLGMAHEHFKIVGESAAECDTIIGRQAMASSYFLSNQFDEVLVYLNSIKTYLHDDDTFNFNIGQALLASGNSAEAEACLLLVVDEELRRKPAYFLSLARAYIQNGKTWEMYGKMNNSDDIRKLLSLIANDCYRIGDYLYSAKSFDAMERMEPNPEHWEGKRGAVIGVFKLVVEQKALPDHLREAIILLEKSRHSQKFLPTSPEQTIGGLSRMIRANIFSNRSVYLQKIRYYGFDMDFTLAIYKSPEYDILLYNNIISRLILLGYPEKLRSFPYEQDFAIRGLWFDRTFGNLLKVDGFGNILVGIHGYNYLPRSDIRRHYPNKFISLRHLENVLVMNSLFDIAHIYVLITLIHYFDNHKDYERTSDGTGVRNGDTIISYKSLAEDVLSAVNYVHNDSSLKSDVLQNLEKYIIKDNRIKPLLQLIRAHGGRTFLLTNSDYSYTNGVLNYLIGPDWTSYFDVSIVEAKKPLWFVKGTVFRQIDTATGTPKIGVHQGLLKKGDVYAGGNSDDFRRLFNARDREVLYIGDHIFGDVLKSKKTKGWRTFLVIPELVKEISIWSQRHDLFEKVVELTEQVEVMYNQINITSVQPIIHEGNTQIREKTQEMDNYYSKMGSLFRSGSRTTFFASQVERFADLYSSSCYNLLYYPLFYFFRAPMTLMPHEVKIDKCIREKKSSPAPSRGSELIQCCKMFLRKGIFFL
;
A
#
# COMPACT_ATOMS: atom_id res chain seq x y z
N MET A 1 -1.11 -0.17 90.81
CA MET A 1 -0.14 -0.71 89.84
C MET A 1 0.16 0.41 88.86
N TRP A 2 1.06 1.39 89.05
CA TRP A 2 2.47 1.34 89.49
C TRP A 2 3.20 0.11 88.91
N HIS A 3 4.23 0.38 88.08
CA HIS A 3 5.09 -0.52 87.28
C HIS A 3 4.63 -0.87 85.86
N GLY A 4 5.16 -0.10 84.90
CA GLY A 4 5.20 -0.38 83.46
C GLY A 4 5.90 0.72 82.63
N THR A 5 6.57 1.67 83.29
CA THR A 5 7.11 2.94 82.77
C THR A 5 8.64 2.99 82.80
N GLU A 6 9.33 1.92 82.39
CA GLU A 6 10.78 1.97 82.17
C GLU A 6 11.16 1.21 80.89
N GLN A 7 11.03 1.91 79.76
CA GLN A 7 11.90 1.76 78.58
C GLN A 7 11.73 2.90 77.55
N TYR A 8 10.90 3.91 77.86
CA TYR A 8 11.18 5.28 77.42
C TYR A 8 12.42 5.76 78.18
N ILE A 9 13.56 5.76 77.50
CA ILE A 9 14.78 6.60 77.67
C ILE A 9 15.96 5.79 77.12
N ARG A 10 16.26 5.98 75.82
CA ARG A 10 17.61 6.06 75.20
C ARG A 10 17.53 6.05 73.67
N SER A 11 16.86 7.05 73.09
CA SER A 11 17.09 7.63 71.75
C SER A 11 15.90 8.51 71.38
N PRO A 12 16.06 9.83 71.18
CA PRO A 12 14.94 10.71 70.84
C PRO A 12 14.35 10.51 69.42
N TRP A 13 14.76 9.48 68.65
CA TRP A 13 14.44 9.36 67.21
C TRP A 13 14.12 7.94 66.73
N GLN A 14 13.32 7.21 67.52
CA GLN A 14 13.04 5.79 67.28
C GLN A 14 11.72 5.45 66.57
N PRO A 15 11.05 6.36 65.84
CA PRO A 15 10.45 5.88 64.58
C PRO A 15 10.44 6.94 63.46
N LEU A 16 11.39 6.84 62.51
CA LEU A 16 11.09 7.21 61.12
C LEU A 16 10.29 6.05 60.53
N LEU A 17 8.99 6.06 60.82
CA LEU A 17 8.04 5.16 60.21
C LEU A 17 7.46 5.81 58.96
N ALA A 18 7.62 5.11 57.85
CA ALA A 18 6.92 5.25 56.56
C ALA A 18 7.36 6.39 55.61
N PRO A 19 7.99 6.02 54.48
CA PRO A 19 8.04 6.81 53.23
C PRO A 19 6.66 6.97 52.57
N ILE A 20 5.65 6.23 53.02
CA ILE A 20 4.27 6.32 52.53
C ILE A 20 3.56 7.56 53.11
N ILE A 21 4.11 8.11 54.21
CA ILE A 21 3.72 9.41 54.72
C ILE A 21 4.04 10.51 53.70
N LEU A 22 4.95 10.31 52.74
CA LEU A 22 5.35 11.39 51.83
C LEU A 22 4.40 11.64 50.64
N LEU A 23 3.52 10.69 50.30
CA LEU A 23 2.42 10.95 49.36
C LEU A 23 1.19 11.55 50.06
N LEU A 24 1.01 11.28 51.37
CA LEU A 24 -0.16 11.70 52.15
C LEU A 24 0.08 12.93 53.07
N LEU A 25 1.32 13.27 53.44
CA LEU A 25 1.65 14.50 54.19
C LEU A 25 1.86 15.73 53.32
N THR A 26 2.25 15.56 52.05
CA THR A 26 2.15 16.65 51.05
C THR A 26 0.69 17.07 50.85
N LEU A 27 -0.24 16.13 51.01
CA LEU A 27 -1.68 16.33 51.04
C LEU A 27 -2.24 17.01 52.31
N LEU A 28 -1.46 17.15 53.38
CA LEU A 28 -1.99 17.53 54.70
C LEU A 28 -1.23 18.65 55.44
N SER A 29 -0.10 19.13 54.93
CA SER A 29 0.68 20.21 55.57
C SER A 29 0.06 21.61 55.51
N ARG A 30 -1.21 21.73 55.08
CA ARG A 30 -2.03 22.94 55.30
C ARG A 30 -3.33 22.65 56.03
N VAL A 31 -3.34 21.82 57.08
CA VAL A 31 -4.49 21.79 58.00
C VAL A 31 -4.06 21.58 59.44
N ARG A 32 -4.31 22.61 60.27
CA ARG A 32 -4.25 22.56 61.73
C ARG A 32 -5.32 21.61 62.28
N PRO A 33 -5.04 20.77 63.29
CA PRO A 33 -6.09 20.10 64.03
C PRO A 33 -6.84 21.14 64.89
N THR A 34 -8.02 21.58 64.46
CA THR A 34 -8.95 22.32 65.36
C THR A 34 -9.73 21.33 66.20
N ARG A 35 -9.33 21.15 67.46
CA ARG A 35 -10.19 20.55 68.49
C ARG A 35 -11.32 21.52 68.84
N LYS A 36 -12.55 21.02 68.88
CA LYS A 36 -13.72 21.74 69.44
C LYS A 36 -13.41 22.14 70.89
N LYS A 37 -13.44 23.45 71.19
CA LYS A 37 -13.66 23.92 72.55
C LYS A 37 -15.14 23.68 72.87
N SER A 38 -15.44 22.70 73.69
CA SER A 38 -16.67 22.72 74.48
C SER A 38 -16.49 23.73 75.61
N GLU A 39 -17.38 24.72 75.67
CA GLU A 39 -17.52 25.59 76.83
C GLU A 39 -17.98 24.75 78.02
N GLN A 40 -17.06 24.42 78.92
CA GLN A 40 -17.39 23.98 80.27
C GLN A 40 -16.40 24.59 81.27
N LYS A 41 -16.95 25.53 82.05
CA LYS A 41 -16.57 26.02 83.38
C LYS A 41 -15.07 26.04 83.74
N LEU A 42 -14.56 27.27 83.87
CA LEU A 42 -13.42 27.65 84.71
C LEU A 42 -13.54 27.02 86.10
N LYS A 43 -12.60 26.11 86.43
CA LYS A 43 -12.07 25.84 87.77
C LYS A 43 -10.75 25.08 87.59
N ASP A 44 -9.68 25.64 88.16
CA ASP A 44 -8.31 25.12 88.33
C ASP A 44 -7.81 24.08 87.31
N ARG A 45 -7.05 24.53 86.30
CA ARG A 45 -6.23 23.63 85.48
C ARG A 45 -4.76 24.05 85.56
N LYS A 46 -3.93 23.17 86.14
CA LYS A 46 -2.48 23.17 85.98
C LYS A 46 -2.12 23.26 84.49
N ILE A 47 -1.08 24.03 84.16
CA ILE A 47 -0.52 24.10 82.81
C ILE A 47 -0.09 22.67 82.42
N PRO A 48 -0.58 22.10 81.29
CA PRO A 48 -0.20 20.75 80.88
C PRO A 48 1.29 20.69 80.53
N GLU A 49 1.97 19.64 80.98
CA GLU A 49 3.39 19.41 80.66
C GLU A 49 3.57 18.96 79.20
N LEU A 50 4.80 19.10 78.67
CA LEU A 50 5.15 18.74 77.30
C LEU A 50 4.71 17.32 76.94
N ASP A 51 4.88 16.37 77.86
CA ASP A 51 4.54 14.96 77.67
C ASP A 51 3.04 14.75 77.44
N GLU A 52 2.16 15.56 78.05
CA GLU A 52 0.73 15.48 77.77
C GLU A 52 0.38 15.93 76.35
N PHE A 53 1.08 16.94 75.82
CA PHE A 53 0.89 17.38 74.45
C PHE A 53 1.44 16.35 73.46
N LEU A 54 2.59 15.74 73.76
CA LEU A 54 3.19 14.69 72.94
C LEU A 54 2.32 13.42 72.91
N LEU A 55 1.79 12.97 74.05
CA LEU A 55 0.85 11.85 74.14
C LEU A 55 -0.46 12.12 73.39
N LYS A 56 -0.94 13.37 73.43
CA LYS A 56 -2.13 13.82 72.67
C LYS A 56 -1.83 14.12 71.20
N ARG A 57 -0.57 14.00 70.75
CA ARG A 57 -0.07 14.36 69.41
C ARG A 57 -0.41 15.80 69.00
N ASP A 58 -0.54 16.70 69.96
CA ASP A 58 -0.78 18.13 69.73
C ASP A 58 0.56 18.89 69.71
N TYR A 59 1.31 18.68 68.63
CA TYR A 59 2.63 19.28 68.42
C TYR A 59 2.56 20.80 68.30
N THR A 60 1.45 21.35 67.80
CA THR A 60 1.21 22.79 67.76
C THR A 60 1.03 23.40 69.15
N GLY A 61 0.33 22.71 70.04
CA GLY A 61 0.22 23.05 71.45
C GLY A 61 1.56 22.96 72.18
N ALA A 62 2.33 21.89 71.91
CA ALA A 62 3.69 21.68 72.45
C ALA A 62 4.66 22.81 72.04
N ILE A 63 4.66 23.20 70.75
CA ILE A 63 5.43 24.35 70.25
C ILE A 63 5.03 25.61 71.01
N ARG A 64 3.72 25.86 71.16
CA ARG A 64 3.21 27.09 71.79
C ARG A 64 3.52 27.17 73.29
N LEU A 65 3.50 26.04 74.00
CA LEU A 65 3.91 25.92 75.40
C LEU A 65 5.40 26.29 75.56
N GLN A 66 6.28 25.71 74.74
CA GLN A 66 7.72 25.97 74.83
C GLN A 66 8.11 27.38 74.38
N PHE A 67 7.37 28.00 73.45
CA PHE A 67 7.59 29.41 73.10
C PHE A 67 7.22 30.39 74.24
N GLN A 68 6.41 29.97 75.22
CA GLN A 68 6.04 30.79 76.38
C GLN A 68 7.02 30.66 77.56
N SER A 69 7.85 29.62 77.65
CA SER A 69 8.83 29.43 78.75
C SER A 69 10.16 30.16 78.52
N LYS A 70 10.12 31.39 78.00
CA LYS A 70 11.32 32.22 77.72
C LYS A 70 11.99 32.81 78.98
N ASP A 71 12.11 32.03 80.05
CA ASP A 71 13.02 32.32 81.15
C ASP A 71 14.31 31.51 80.99
N GLY A 72 15.26 32.08 80.25
CA GLY A 72 16.70 32.02 80.55
C GLY A 72 17.51 30.74 80.35
N ASN A 73 16.96 29.52 80.33
CA ASN A 73 17.76 28.28 80.20
C ASN A 73 17.20 27.31 79.16
N ALA A 74 17.46 27.58 77.88
CA ALA A 74 17.21 26.61 76.81
C ALA A 74 18.29 25.53 76.84
N ASN A 75 17.98 24.36 77.41
CA ASN A 75 18.85 23.19 77.37
C ASN A 75 18.82 22.57 75.96
N ASP A 76 19.91 21.99 75.44
CA ASP A 76 20.00 21.40 74.08
C ASP A 76 18.84 20.43 73.77
N LEU A 77 18.35 19.72 74.78
CA LEU A 77 17.18 18.82 74.70
C LEU A 77 15.88 19.55 74.31
N THR A 78 15.73 20.81 74.73
CA THR A 78 14.56 21.65 74.47
C THR A 78 14.51 22.06 73.00
N GLU A 79 15.64 22.45 72.42
CA GLU A 79 15.72 22.81 71.00
C GLU A 79 15.51 21.59 70.09
N LEU A 80 15.99 20.41 70.49
CA LEU A 80 15.69 19.15 69.80
C LEU A 80 14.19 18.84 69.78
N TRP A 81 13.51 18.98 70.94
CA TRP A 81 12.07 18.78 71.04
C TRP A 81 11.28 19.83 70.26
N LEU A 82 11.75 21.08 70.21
CA LEU A 82 11.12 22.14 69.42
C LEU A 82 11.21 21.84 67.92
N GLY A 83 12.39 21.43 67.44
CA GLY A 83 12.58 20.97 66.06
C GLY A 83 11.72 19.75 65.74
N HIS A 84 11.65 18.79 66.68
CA HIS A 84 10.87 17.56 66.52
C HIS A 84 9.37 17.88 66.43
N CYS A 85 8.86 18.73 67.32
CA CYS A 85 7.47 19.17 67.26
C CYS A 85 7.18 19.98 65.99
N ALA A 86 8.11 20.83 65.54
CA ALA A 86 7.96 21.57 64.28
C ALA A 86 7.92 20.63 63.06
N PHE A 87 8.76 19.60 63.04
CA PHE A 87 8.75 18.56 62.01
C PHE A 87 7.41 17.80 61.99
N HIS A 88 6.94 17.33 63.15
CA HIS A 88 5.66 16.60 63.25
C HIS A 88 4.42 17.50 63.08
N ALA A 89 4.54 18.81 63.26
CA ALA A 89 3.51 19.79 62.91
C ALA A 89 3.49 20.13 61.40
N GLY A 90 4.41 19.58 60.60
CA GLY A 90 4.54 19.85 59.17
C GLY A 90 5.23 21.18 58.83
N GLU A 91 5.81 21.87 59.81
CA GLU A 91 6.56 23.12 59.62
C GLU A 91 8.03 22.83 59.29
N TYR A 92 8.31 22.05 58.23
CA TYR A 92 9.66 21.54 57.90
C TYR A 92 10.71 22.64 57.73
N ARG A 93 10.37 23.76 57.08
CA ARG A 93 11.28 24.91 56.95
C ARG A 93 11.65 25.52 58.30
N LYS A 94 10.71 25.56 59.23
CA LYS A 94 10.96 26.06 60.59
C LYS A 94 11.79 25.05 61.39
N ALA A 95 11.57 23.75 61.21
CA ALA A 95 12.38 22.70 61.80
C ALA A 95 13.85 22.78 61.31
N ILE A 96 14.07 22.99 60.00
CA ILE A 96 15.40 23.24 59.42
C ILE A 96 16.07 24.44 60.09
N LEU A 97 15.39 25.58 60.19
CA LEU A 97 15.93 26.78 60.85
C LEU A 97 16.24 26.57 62.34
N ILE A 98 15.52 25.68 63.04
CA ILE A 98 15.83 25.31 64.42
C ILE A 98 17.10 24.45 64.46
N TYR A 99 17.18 23.42 63.63
CA TYR A 99 18.32 22.50 63.60
C TYR A 99 19.61 23.15 63.06
N GLU A 100 19.53 24.03 62.07
CA GLU A 100 20.69 24.78 61.57
C GLU A 100 21.26 25.72 62.62
N ARG A 101 20.41 26.31 63.49
CA ARG A 101 20.88 27.10 64.63
C ARG A 101 21.61 26.24 65.66
N MET A 102 21.17 25.00 65.87
CA MET A 102 21.84 24.05 66.77
C MET A 102 23.23 23.64 66.25
N LEU A 103 23.42 23.51 64.93
CA LEU A 103 24.72 23.17 64.33
C LEU A 103 25.83 24.19 64.64
N ILE A 104 25.49 25.42 65.04
CA ILE A 104 26.45 26.48 65.40
C ILE A 104 26.94 26.31 66.86
N GLN A 105 26.22 25.57 67.71
CA GLN A 105 26.54 25.39 69.13
C GLN A 105 27.60 24.30 69.34
N LYS A 106 28.50 24.49 70.32
CA LYS A 106 29.65 23.57 70.58
C LYS A 106 29.25 22.15 71.01
N ASN A 107 28.05 21.94 71.56
CA ASN A 107 27.55 20.65 72.07
C ASN A 107 26.42 20.05 71.21
N CYS A 108 26.40 20.32 69.90
CA CYS A 108 25.36 19.80 69.02
C CYS A 108 25.40 18.25 68.92
N PRO A 109 24.27 17.55 69.07
CA PRO A 109 24.19 16.12 68.77
C PRO A 109 24.56 15.82 67.32
N SER A 110 25.30 14.75 67.10
CA SER A 110 25.79 14.35 65.77
C SER A 110 24.66 14.10 64.77
N GLU A 111 23.50 13.70 65.27
CA GLU A 111 22.33 13.28 64.52
C GLU A 111 21.53 14.45 63.91
N VAL A 112 21.82 15.70 64.31
CA VAL A 112 21.11 16.89 63.81
C VAL A 112 21.20 17.03 62.28
N ASN A 113 22.34 16.66 61.68
CA ASN A 113 22.49 16.60 60.22
C ASN A 113 21.50 15.62 59.56
N VAL A 114 21.23 14.48 60.20
CA VAL A 114 20.24 13.49 59.71
C VAL A 114 18.82 14.05 59.85
N TYR A 115 18.52 14.83 60.90
CA TYR A 115 17.20 15.45 61.07
C TYR A 115 16.93 16.56 60.05
N ILE A 116 17.95 17.37 59.71
CA ILE A 116 17.87 18.34 58.62
C ILE A 116 17.64 17.62 57.28
N ALA A 117 18.38 16.53 57.04
CA ALA A 117 18.22 15.71 55.84
C ALA A 117 16.80 15.14 55.73
N CYS A 118 16.19 14.72 56.84
CA CYS A 118 14.79 14.31 56.87
C CYS A 118 13.88 15.47 56.47
N CYS A 119 14.07 16.67 57.02
CA CYS A 119 13.26 17.84 56.65
C CYS A 119 13.36 18.17 55.15
N PHE A 120 14.56 18.14 54.56
CA PHE A 120 14.76 18.33 53.12
C PHE A 120 14.12 17.23 52.28
N PHE A 121 14.20 15.98 52.72
CA PHE A 121 13.53 14.86 52.07
C PHE A 121 12.00 15.05 52.02
N TYR A 122 11.40 15.55 53.10
CA TYR A 122 9.98 15.91 53.18
C TYR A 122 9.61 17.16 52.37
N LEU A 123 10.57 18.06 52.09
CA LEU A 123 10.39 19.18 51.16
C LEU A 123 10.60 18.81 49.68
N GLY A 124 10.96 17.56 49.38
CA GLY A 124 11.24 17.09 48.01
C GLY A 124 12.63 17.48 47.47
N LEU A 125 13.46 18.11 48.29
CA LEU A 125 14.81 18.56 47.95
C LEU A 125 15.81 17.41 48.15
N CYS A 126 15.78 16.44 47.23
CA CYS A 126 16.50 15.17 47.35
C CYS A 126 18.03 15.32 47.29
N ALA A 127 18.55 16.29 46.53
CA ALA A 127 19.98 16.51 46.40
C ALA A 127 20.57 17.08 47.71
N GLU A 128 19.91 18.08 48.28
CA GLU A 128 20.24 18.70 49.55
C GLU A 128 20.08 17.69 50.69
N ALA A 129 18.98 16.90 50.69
CA ALA A 129 18.78 15.83 51.66
C ALA A 129 19.92 14.81 51.66
N LYS A 130 20.43 14.40 50.49
CA LYS A 130 21.56 13.47 50.38
C LYS A 130 22.84 14.08 50.99
N GLN A 131 23.14 15.34 50.69
CA GLN A 131 24.33 16.02 51.22
C GLN A 131 24.33 16.12 52.75
N TYR A 132 23.19 16.44 53.37
CA TYR A 132 23.09 16.49 54.83
C TYR A 132 23.06 15.09 55.46
N ALA A 133 22.44 14.10 54.80
CA ALA A 133 22.42 12.73 55.29
C ALA A 133 23.84 12.14 55.37
N GLU A 134 24.69 12.37 54.36
CA GLU A 134 26.06 11.86 54.30
C GLU A 134 27.00 12.53 55.33
N LYS A 135 26.68 13.74 55.79
CA LYS A 135 27.41 14.44 56.87
C LYS A 135 27.03 13.95 58.28
N GLY A 136 25.94 13.20 58.42
CA GLY A 136 25.47 12.66 59.69
C GLY A 136 26.14 11.34 60.11
N PRO A 137 25.95 10.90 61.37
CA PRO A 137 26.46 9.62 61.86
C PRO A 137 25.79 8.43 61.15
N LYS A 138 26.55 7.36 60.95
CA LYS A 138 26.05 6.09 60.37
C LYS A 138 25.17 5.36 61.38
N ASN A 139 23.85 5.52 61.27
CA ASN A 139 22.86 4.84 62.08
C ASN A 139 21.72 4.27 61.21
N THR A 140 20.84 3.46 61.82
CA THR A 140 19.72 2.82 61.10
C THR A 140 18.78 3.84 60.45
N LEU A 141 18.67 5.03 61.05
CA LEU A 141 17.88 6.15 60.55
C LEU A 141 18.43 6.73 59.24
N GLN A 142 19.73 6.99 59.21
CA GLN A 142 20.45 7.47 58.03
C GLN A 142 20.39 6.44 56.90
N ASN A 143 20.56 5.14 57.20
CA ASN A 143 20.50 4.09 56.19
C ASN A 143 19.12 4.03 55.53
N ARG A 144 18.02 4.10 56.31
CA ARG A 144 16.66 4.18 55.76
C ARG A 144 16.46 5.43 54.90
N LEU A 145 16.93 6.60 55.33
CA LEU A 145 16.83 7.83 54.56
C LEU A 145 17.58 7.72 53.21
N LEU A 146 18.81 7.22 53.23
CA LEU A 146 19.61 7.02 52.03
C LEU A 146 19.02 5.94 51.11
N PHE A 147 18.36 4.92 51.66
CA PHE A 147 17.65 3.90 50.88
C PHE A 147 16.52 4.53 50.04
N HIS A 148 15.72 5.42 50.62
CA HIS A 148 14.67 6.13 49.87
C HIS A 148 15.18 7.23 48.95
N LEU A 149 16.28 7.91 49.31
CA LEU A 149 16.92 8.89 48.43
C LEU A 149 17.55 8.23 47.20
N ALA A 150 18.18 7.07 47.35
CA ALA A 150 18.75 6.32 46.24
C ALA A 150 17.67 5.93 45.21
N TYR A 151 16.49 5.52 45.69
CA TYR A 151 15.34 5.27 44.81
C TYR A 151 14.90 6.52 44.05
N ARG A 152 14.73 7.66 44.73
CA ARG A 152 14.31 8.92 44.10
C ARG A 152 15.31 9.49 43.12
N LEU A 153 16.60 9.26 43.36
CA LEU A 153 17.70 9.73 42.51
C LEU A 153 18.08 8.72 41.42
N LYS A 154 17.36 7.59 41.31
CA LYS A 154 17.64 6.49 40.37
C LYS A 154 19.07 5.92 40.48
N ASP A 155 19.62 5.86 41.70
CA ASP A 155 20.95 5.30 41.99
C ASP A 155 20.82 3.84 42.44
N GLU A 156 20.79 2.92 41.46
CA GLU A 156 20.58 1.48 41.71
C GLU A 156 21.67 0.85 42.59
N LYS A 157 22.92 1.33 42.47
CA LYS A 157 24.06 0.81 43.23
C LYS A 157 23.91 1.14 44.71
N GLN A 158 23.57 2.39 45.02
CA GLN A 158 23.36 2.81 46.40
C GLN A 158 22.07 2.22 46.99
N LEU A 159 21.04 2.00 46.16
CA LEU A 159 19.79 1.35 46.57
C LEU A 159 20.03 -0.10 47.04
N LEU A 160 20.81 -0.89 46.28
CA LEU A 160 21.14 -2.26 46.65
C LEU A 160 22.01 -2.32 47.91
N MET A 161 22.99 -1.42 48.03
CA MET A 161 23.87 -1.36 49.20
C MET A 161 23.08 -1.04 50.48
N ASN A 162 22.20 -0.04 50.44
CA ASN A 162 21.42 0.35 51.60
C ASN A 162 20.35 -0.69 51.96
N ARG A 163 19.82 -1.43 50.97
CA ARG A 163 18.92 -2.57 51.19
C ARG A 163 19.58 -3.67 52.01
N ASN A 164 20.83 -4.02 51.70
CA ASN A 164 21.57 -5.07 52.42
C ASN A 164 21.89 -4.70 53.87
N ASN A 165 21.86 -3.41 54.20
CA ASN A 165 22.10 -2.90 55.56
C ASN A 165 20.82 -2.83 56.42
N LEU A 166 19.65 -3.17 55.88
CA LEU A 166 18.39 -3.22 56.65
C LEU A 166 18.39 -4.42 57.60
N GLN A 167 17.86 -4.24 58.81
CA GLN A 167 17.74 -5.27 59.84
C GLN A 167 16.28 -5.77 59.93
N ASP A 168 15.99 -6.76 60.79
CA ASP A 168 14.63 -7.29 61.00
C ASP A 168 13.79 -6.45 61.99
N THR A 169 14.11 -5.16 62.12
CA THR A 169 13.34 -4.23 62.97
C THR A 169 12.01 -3.85 62.30
N VAL A 170 11.01 -3.44 63.07
CA VAL A 170 9.69 -3.04 62.51
C VAL A 170 9.86 -1.86 61.56
N GLU A 171 10.72 -0.90 61.89
CA GLU A 171 10.99 0.30 61.11
C GLU A 171 11.67 -0.01 59.76
N ASP A 172 12.59 -0.97 59.74
CA ASP A 172 13.26 -1.42 58.52
C ASP A 172 12.33 -2.25 57.63
N GLN A 173 11.54 -3.16 58.21
CA GLN A 173 10.52 -3.92 57.48
C GLN A 173 9.48 -2.99 56.83
N LEU A 174 9.07 -1.93 57.52
CA LEU A 174 8.14 -0.94 56.96
C LEU A 174 8.77 -0.07 55.87
N SER A 175 10.07 0.17 55.94
CA SER A 175 10.81 0.86 54.87
C SER A 175 10.93 -0.04 53.62
N LEU A 176 11.16 -1.33 53.81
CA LEU A 176 11.15 -2.33 52.74
C LEU A 176 9.76 -2.50 52.12
N ALA A 177 8.69 -2.58 52.92
CA ALA A 177 7.32 -2.66 52.44
C ALA A 177 6.91 -1.42 51.62
N ALA A 178 7.35 -0.23 52.04
CA ALA A 178 7.17 0.99 51.27
C ALA A 178 7.90 0.95 49.92
N MET A 179 9.11 0.37 49.85
CA MET A 179 9.80 0.17 48.58
C MET A 179 9.14 -0.87 47.68
N HIS A 180 8.59 -1.95 48.24
CA HIS A 180 7.78 -2.89 47.48
C HIS A 180 6.54 -2.20 46.89
N TYR A 181 5.84 -1.39 47.68
CA TYR A 181 4.71 -0.59 47.21
C TYR A 181 5.11 0.37 46.07
N LEU A 182 6.21 1.11 46.23
CA LEU A 182 6.69 2.06 45.21
C LEU A 182 7.11 1.37 43.91
N ASN A 183 7.61 0.13 43.98
CA ASN A 183 7.95 -0.69 42.81
C ASN A 183 6.77 -1.52 42.28
N SER A 184 5.54 -1.27 42.72
CA SER A 184 4.33 -2.02 42.33
C SER A 184 4.32 -3.51 42.74
N HIS A 185 5.21 -3.92 43.65
CA HIS A 185 5.23 -5.24 44.29
C HIS A 185 4.25 -5.25 45.48
N TYR A 186 2.95 -5.06 45.20
CA TYR A 186 1.94 -4.85 46.24
C TYR A 186 1.70 -6.08 47.11
N GLN A 187 1.88 -7.28 46.56
CA GLN A 187 1.67 -8.53 47.29
C GLN A 187 2.75 -8.74 48.36
N GLU A 188 4.00 -8.46 48.01
CA GLU A 188 5.14 -8.53 48.94
C GLU A 188 5.00 -7.48 50.05
N ALA A 189 4.48 -6.29 49.73
CA ALA A 189 4.15 -5.29 50.74
C ALA A 189 3.01 -5.77 51.67
N ILE A 190 1.96 -6.40 51.14
CA ILE A 190 0.86 -6.99 51.91
C ILE A 190 1.38 -8.04 52.88
N ASP A 191 2.26 -8.92 52.43
CA ASP A 191 2.81 -10.00 53.25
C ASP A 191 3.61 -9.46 54.44
N ILE A 192 4.40 -8.40 54.22
CA ILE A 192 5.13 -7.72 55.30
C ILE A 192 4.15 -7.05 56.28
N TYR A 193 3.14 -6.31 55.81
CA TYR A 193 2.19 -5.65 56.71
C TYR A 193 1.36 -6.66 57.52
N LYS A 194 0.91 -7.76 56.92
CA LYS A 194 0.20 -8.84 57.61
C LYS A 194 1.09 -9.50 58.66
N LYS A 195 2.37 -9.77 58.33
CA LYS A 195 3.35 -10.34 59.28
C LYS A 195 3.50 -9.44 60.52
N ILE A 196 3.59 -8.12 60.34
CA ILE A 196 3.71 -7.17 61.45
C ILE A 196 2.41 -7.10 62.28
N LEU A 197 1.24 -7.03 61.63
CA LEU A 197 -0.04 -6.97 62.33
C LEU A 197 -0.36 -8.22 63.14
N ASN A 198 0.03 -9.41 62.65
CA ASN A 198 -0.12 -10.67 63.40
C ASN A 198 0.70 -10.66 64.69
N ASN A 199 1.91 -10.10 64.66
CA ASN A 199 2.80 -10.03 65.83
C ASN A 199 2.45 -8.86 66.77
N LYS A 200 1.97 -7.72 66.25
CA LYS A 200 1.69 -6.51 67.02
C LYS A 200 0.34 -5.90 66.62
N LYS A 201 -0.75 -6.41 67.20
CA LYS A 201 -2.14 -5.99 66.92
C LYS A 201 -2.44 -4.50 67.16
N ASN A 202 -1.62 -3.80 67.95
CA ASN A 202 -1.81 -2.39 68.29
C ASN A 202 -1.47 -1.43 67.14
N TYR A 203 -0.88 -1.91 66.03
CA TYR A 203 -0.50 -1.09 64.86
C TYR A 203 -1.67 -0.92 63.86
N ILE A 204 -2.83 -0.49 64.36
CA ILE A 204 -4.10 -0.43 63.59
C ILE A 204 -3.98 0.46 62.34
N ALA A 205 -3.07 1.46 62.33
CA ALA A 205 -2.79 2.30 61.17
C ALA A 205 -2.26 1.53 59.94
N LEU A 206 -1.66 0.35 60.14
CA LEU A 206 -1.19 -0.50 59.04
C LEU A 206 -2.33 -1.01 58.16
N ASN A 207 -3.55 -1.08 58.69
CA ASN A 207 -4.74 -1.43 57.90
C ASN A 207 -5.00 -0.43 56.77
N VAL A 208 -4.63 0.85 56.92
CA VAL A 208 -4.75 1.84 55.83
C VAL A 208 -3.77 1.52 54.70
N TYR A 209 -2.54 1.11 55.03
CA TYR A 209 -1.53 0.74 54.03
C TYR A 209 -1.86 -0.59 53.33
N LEU A 210 -2.39 -1.57 54.06
CA LEU A 210 -2.94 -2.79 53.47
C LEU A 210 -4.12 -2.49 52.54
N ALA A 211 -5.04 -1.63 52.95
CA ALA A 211 -6.15 -1.19 52.11
C ALA A 211 -5.64 -0.48 50.84
N LEU A 212 -4.57 0.32 50.91
CA LEU A 212 -3.93 0.93 49.74
C LEU A 212 -3.31 -0.11 48.79
N CYS A 213 -2.66 -1.15 49.31
CA CYS A 213 -2.15 -2.24 48.46
C CYS A 213 -3.30 -3.00 47.79
N HIS A 214 -4.36 -3.34 48.52
CA HIS A 214 -5.53 -4.00 47.95
C HIS A 214 -6.25 -3.13 46.92
N TYR A 215 -6.32 -1.82 47.15
CA TYR A 215 -6.85 -0.86 46.18
C TYR A 215 -6.03 -0.85 44.89
N ARG A 216 -4.69 -0.92 44.99
CA ARG A 216 -3.79 -0.98 43.83
C ARG A 216 -3.80 -2.32 43.09
N LEU A 217 -4.27 -3.39 43.73
CA LEU A 217 -4.53 -4.70 43.13
C LEU A 217 -5.96 -4.85 42.61
N ASP A 218 -6.72 -3.74 42.53
CA ASP A 218 -8.14 -3.69 42.13
C ASP A 218 -9.10 -4.56 43.00
N CYS A 219 -8.62 -5.03 44.16
CA CYS A 219 -9.41 -5.76 45.15
C CYS A 219 -10.16 -4.77 46.06
N TYR A 220 -11.07 -3.98 45.50
CA TYR A 220 -11.72 -2.87 46.20
C TYR A 220 -12.59 -3.31 47.39
N ASP A 221 -13.26 -4.46 47.29
CA ASP A 221 -14.06 -5.01 48.39
C ASP A 221 -13.18 -5.38 49.58
N LEU A 222 -12.07 -6.09 49.35
CA LEU A 222 -11.07 -6.40 50.37
C LEU A 222 -10.40 -5.14 50.93
N SER A 223 -10.17 -4.13 50.08
CA SER A 223 -9.66 -2.82 50.52
C SER A 223 -10.62 -2.16 51.51
N LEU A 224 -11.93 -2.17 51.22
CA LEU A 224 -12.96 -1.63 52.12
C LEU A 224 -13.04 -2.40 53.44
N GLU A 225 -13.02 -3.73 53.39
CA GLU A 225 -13.05 -4.60 54.59
C GLU A 225 -11.88 -4.29 55.52
N VAL A 226 -10.66 -4.27 54.98
CA VAL A 226 -9.46 -4.00 55.77
C VAL A 226 -9.45 -2.56 56.30
N LEU A 227 -9.88 -1.59 55.48
CA LEU A 227 -9.95 -0.18 55.87
C LEU A 227 -10.95 0.08 57.01
N GLN A 228 -12.02 -0.71 57.09
CA GLN A 228 -13.06 -0.57 58.11
C GLN A 228 -12.51 -0.79 59.52
N PHE A 229 -11.53 -1.69 59.71
CA PHE A 229 -10.88 -1.90 61.02
C PHE A 229 -10.23 -0.62 61.56
N TYR A 230 -9.68 0.23 60.70
CA TYR A 230 -9.10 1.51 61.11
C TYR A 230 -10.17 2.60 61.31
N LEU A 231 -11.19 2.63 60.45
CA LEU A 231 -12.28 3.60 60.52
C LEU A 231 -13.18 3.42 61.75
N ASN A 232 -13.28 2.21 62.31
CA ASN A 232 -14.01 1.96 63.57
C ASN A 232 -13.40 2.72 64.75
N GLU A 233 -12.07 2.78 64.83
CA GLU A 233 -11.32 3.50 65.88
C GLU A 233 -11.11 4.98 65.52
N ASN A 234 -11.00 5.31 64.24
CA ASN A 234 -10.67 6.66 63.74
C ASN A 234 -11.67 7.12 62.66
N PRO A 235 -12.93 7.39 63.03
CA PRO A 235 -13.99 7.68 62.05
C PRO A 235 -13.79 9.02 61.32
N ASP A 236 -13.06 9.96 61.91
CA ASP A 236 -12.81 11.31 61.35
C ASP A 236 -11.51 11.37 60.51
N SER A 237 -10.87 10.23 60.21
CA SER A 237 -9.62 10.22 59.46
C SER A 237 -9.85 10.61 57.99
N ALA A 238 -9.35 11.78 57.60
CA ALA A 238 -9.46 12.29 56.23
C ALA A 238 -8.83 11.35 55.19
N ILE A 239 -7.71 10.70 55.53
CA ILE A 239 -7.00 9.76 54.66
C ILE A 239 -7.85 8.52 54.39
N ALA A 240 -8.40 7.92 55.44
CA ALA A 240 -9.19 6.70 55.33
C ALA A 240 -10.56 6.97 54.68
N ILE A 241 -11.20 8.12 54.96
CA ILE A 241 -12.44 8.51 54.27
C ILE A 241 -12.18 8.76 52.78
N ASN A 242 -11.05 9.38 52.41
CA ASN A 242 -10.71 9.59 51.00
C ASN A 242 -10.50 8.25 50.28
N LEU A 243 -9.72 7.33 50.84
CA LEU A 243 -9.52 6.00 50.26
C LEU A 243 -10.84 5.21 50.17
N ARG A 244 -11.74 5.36 51.15
CA ARG A 244 -13.08 4.78 51.08
C ARG A 244 -13.88 5.37 49.90
N ALA A 245 -13.82 6.69 49.70
CA ALA A 245 -14.46 7.33 48.54
C ALA A 245 -13.87 6.83 47.21
N CYS A 246 -12.55 6.64 47.12
CA CYS A 246 -11.89 6.06 45.94
C CYS A 246 -12.40 4.64 45.64
N ASN A 247 -12.49 3.78 46.66
CA ASN A 247 -13.05 2.43 46.52
C ASN A 247 -14.52 2.47 46.04
N HIS A 248 -15.36 3.33 46.64
CA HIS A 248 -16.75 3.47 46.22
C HIS A 248 -16.91 4.07 44.83
N TYR A 249 -15.95 4.87 44.36
CA TYR A 249 -15.94 5.37 42.99
C TYR A 249 -15.71 4.23 42.00
N LYS A 250 -14.76 3.35 42.31
CA LYS A 250 -14.40 2.19 41.46
C LYS A 250 -15.49 1.11 41.44
N LEU A 251 -16.10 0.82 42.59
CA LEU A 251 -17.16 -0.19 42.71
C LEU A 251 -18.53 0.29 42.22
N TYR A 252 -18.81 1.59 42.34
CA TYR A 252 -20.14 2.13 42.05
C TYR A 252 -20.07 3.32 41.08
N ASN A 253 -19.95 4.57 41.57
CA ASN A 253 -19.95 5.77 40.71
C ASN A 253 -19.46 7.03 41.45
N GLY A 254 -19.31 8.14 40.72
CA GLY A 254 -18.95 9.46 41.26
C GLY A 254 -19.88 9.98 42.37
N LYS A 255 -21.18 9.68 42.28
CA LYS A 255 -22.18 10.17 43.23
C LYS A 255 -22.06 9.47 44.59
N THR A 256 -21.76 8.18 44.64
CA THR A 256 -21.53 7.44 45.89
C THR A 256 -20.21 7.87 46.55
N ALA A 257 -19.15 8.05 45.77
CA ALA A 257 -17.88 8.58 46.26
C ALA A 257 -18.03 10.00 46.85
N ALA A 258 -18.78 10.87 46.17
CA ALA A 258 -19.07 12.22 46.67
C ALA A 258 -19.85 12.21 47.99
N LYS A 259 -20.78 11.27 48.21
CA LYS A 259 -21.50 11.12 49.49
C LYS A 259 -20.57 10.77 50.65
N GLU A 260 -19.55 9.95 50.41
CA GLU A 260 -18.55 9.61 51.43
C GLU A 260 -17.70 10.82 51.81
N LEU A 261 -17.29 11.63 50.84
CA LEU A 261 -16.52 12.85 51.09
C LEU A 261 -17.33 13.96 51.79
N ARG A 262 -18.66 13.97 51.69
CA ARG A 262 -19.51 14.91 52.46
C ARG A 262 -19.36 14.75 53.97
N LYS A 263 -18.96 13.57 54.45
CA LYS A 263 -18.67 13.33 55.88
C LYS A 263 -17.53 14.21 56.41
N LEU A 264 -16.64 14.68 55.53
CA LEU A 264 -15.54 15.60 55.85
C LEU A 264 -15.93 17.09 55.81
N GLN A 265 -17.06 17.46 55.18
CA GLN A 265 -17.45 18.87 54.97
C GLN A 265 -17.80 19.63 56.26
N ASN A 266 -18.03 18.93 57.37
CA ASN A 266 -18.27 19.55 58.68
C ASN A 266 -16.98 20.00 59.40
N GLY A 267 -15.80 19.69 58.87
CA GLY A 267 -14.52 20.22 59.32
C GLY A 267 -13.99 21.26 58.33
N LYS A 268 -13.61 22.45 58.80
CA LYS A 268 -13.01 23.52 57.95
C LYS A 268 -11.62 23.11 57.44
N THR A 269 -11.54 22.19 56.50
CA THR A 269 -10.29 21.74 55.86
C THR A 269 -10.35 22.02 54.36
N SER A 270 -9.89 23.22 53.98
CA SER A 270 -9.98 23.77 52.60
C SER A 270 -9.24 22.96 51.53
N SER A 271 -8.28 22.12 51.92
CA SER A 271 -7.42 21.35 50.99
C SER A 271 -8.11 20.12 50.38
N PHE A 272 -9.12 19.55 51.06
CA PHE A 272 -9.77 18.30 50.63
C PHE A 272 -10.89 18.49 49.60
N LEU A 273 -11.35 19.73 49.42
CA LEU A 273 -12.33 20.10 48.40
C LEU A 273 -11.76 20.00 46.97
N GLN A 274 -10.44 19.89 46.80
CA GLN A 274 -9.77 19.82 45.50
C GLN A 274 -9.94 18.45 44.81
N PHE A 275 -10.12 17.35 45.56
CA PHE A 275 -10.28 16.00 44.98
C PHE A 275 -11.71 15.69 44.51
N GLN A 276 -12.69 16.51 44.86
CA GLN A 276 -14.06 16.37 44.33
C GLN A 276 -14.13 16.54 42.80
N VAL A 277 -13.15 17.24 42.21
CA VAL A 277 -13.03 17.45 40.76
C VAL A 277 -12.97 16.12 40.01
N VAL A 278 -12.21 15.16 40.55
CA VAL A 278 -12.05 13.81 39.97
C VAL A 278 -13.39 13.06 39.93
N PHE A 279 -14.19 13.18 40.99
CA PHE A 279 -15.47 12.47 41.13
C PHE A 279 -16.65 13.14 40.40
N ASN A 280 -16.44 14.36 39.89
CA ASN A 280 -17.44 15.17 39.17
C ASN A 280 -17.04 15.41 37.70
N ASP A 281 -16.46 14.42 37.03
CA ASP A 281 -16.05 14.46 35.61
C ASP A 281 -15.13 15.64 35.23
N GLY A 282 -14.30 16.11 36.17
CA GLY A 282 -13.38 17.21 35.92
C GLY A 282 -14.03 18.60 35.98
N ASN A 283 -15.22 18.74 36.55
CA ASN A 283 -15.78 20.07 36.84
C ASN A 283 -14.82 20.85 37.77
N ALA A 284 -14.41 22.04 37.33
CA ALA A 284 -13.35 22.88 37.92
C ALA A 284 -11.89 22.37 37.77
N ALA A 285 -11.61 21.40 36.88
CA ALA A 285 -10.27 20.86 36.62
C ALA A 285 -9.22 21.94 36.29
N LEU A 286 -9.59 22.94 35.48
CA LEU A 286 -8.68 24.04 35.10
C LEU A 286 -8.33 24.99 36.26
N GLN A 287 -9.15 25.03 37.31
CA GLN A 287 -8.85 25.82 38.51
C GLN A 287 -8.00 25.02 39.52
N VAL A 288 -8.13 23.70 39.51
CA VAL A 288 -7.58 22.83 40.56
C VAL A 288 -6.30 22.12 40.12
N PHE A 289 -6.21 21.54 38.93
CA PHE A 289 -5.05 20.73 38.53
C PHE A 289 -3.79 21.53 38.16
N PRO A 290 -3.84 22.64 37.40
CA PRO A 290 -2.64 23.39 37.03
C PRO A 290 -1.71 23.78 38.20
N PRO A 291 -2.20 24.33 39.33
CA PRO A 291 -1.33 24.66 40.47
C PRO A 291 -0.81 23.42 41.23
N LEU A 292 -1.33 22.23 40.92
CA LEU A 292 -0.96 20.97 41.56
C LEU A 292 0.02 20.13 40.73
N ILE A 293 0.28 20.48 39.45
CA ILE A 293 1.15 19.69 38.54
C ILE A 293 2.57 19.51 39.10
N GLU A 294 3.16 20.56 39.66
CA GLU A 294 4.53 20.49 40.22
C GLU A 294 4.59 19.70 41.54
N THR A 295 3.45 19.50 42.20
CA THR A 295 3.37 18.81 43.49
C THR A 295 2.88 17.37 43.35
N PHE A 296 2.02 17.09 42.37
CA PHE A 296 1.33 15.82 42.17
C PHE A 296 1.42 15.40 40.69
N PRO A 297 2.23 14.38 40.36
CA PRO A 297 2.32 13.84 39.01
C PRO A 297 0.95 13.45 38.41
N GLU A 298 0.06 12.90 39.24
CA GLU A 298 -1.30 12.48 38.86
C GLU A 298 -2.20 13.65 38.43
N ALA A 299 -1.93 14.88 38.89
CA ALA A 299 -2.67 16.07 38.46
C ALA A 299 -2.43 16.37 36.97
N ARG A 300 -1.20 16.13 36.48
CA ARG A 300 -0.87 16.24 35.05
C ARG A 300 -1.62 15.20 34.23
N LEU A 301 -1.64 13.94 34.70
CA LEU A 301 -2.34 12.83 34.03
C LEU A 301 -3.84 13.10 33.93
N ASN A 302 -4.47 13.55 35.03
CA ASN A 302 -5.88 13.92 35.06
C ASN A 302 -6.23 15.09 34.15
N LEU A 303 -5.34 16.08 34.04
CA LEU A 303 -5.54 17.22 33.16
C LEU A 303 -5.46 16.81 31.68
N ILE A 304 -4.57 15.88 31.32
CA ILE A 304 -4.52 15.27 29.99
C ILE A 304 -5.85 14.57 29.68
N ILE A 305 -6.36 13.76 30.61
CA ILE A 305 -7.65 13.05 30.45
C ILE A 305 -8.81 14.03 30.27
N PHE A 306 -8.81 15.13 31.04
CA PHE A 306 -9.80 16.19 30.93
C PHE A 306 -9.82 16.82 29.52
N TYR A 307 -8.66 17.18 28.98
CA TYR A 307 -8.54 17.74 27.63
C TYR A 307 -8.96 16.73 26.55
N LEU A 308 -8.52 15.48 26.65
CA LEU A 308 -8.89 14.42 25.70
C LEU A 308 -10.40 14.15 25.68
N LYS A 309 -11.07 14.16 26.85
CA LYS A 309 -12.54 14.01 26.94
C LYS A 309 -13.30 15.14 26.24
N ARG A 310 -12.74 16.36 26.19
CA ARG A 310 -13.33 17.53 25.53
C ARG A 310 -12.92 17.69 24.05
N GLY A 311 -12.03 16.83 23.56
CA GLY A 311 -11.50 16.91 22.20
C GLY A 311 -10.42 17.99 22.00
N GLU A 312 -9.89 18.57 23.08
CA GLU A 312 -8.81 19.57 23.06
C GLU A 312 -7.44 18.87 22.98
N VAL A 313 -7.16 18.25 21.83
CA VAL A 313 -6.01 17.33 21.65
C VAL A 313 -4.67 18.06 21.69
N ASP A 314 -4.59 19.30 21.18
CA ASP A 314 -3.35 20.09 21.18
C ASP A 314 -2.89 20.43 22.60
N ALA A 315 -3.82 20.76 23.49
CA ALA A 315 -3.54 21.02 24.91
C ALA A 315 -3.08 19.74 25.63
N ALA A 316 -3.66 18.59 25.29
CA ALA A 316 -3.20 17.29 25.79
C ALA A 316 -1.80 16.94 25.27
N LEU A 317 -1.51 17.20 23.99
CA LEU A 317 -0.21 16.92 23.37
C LEU A 317 0.92 17.70 24.04
N HIS A 318 0.73 19.01 24.27
CA HIS A 318 1.71 19.85 24.97
C HIS A 318 2.04 19.30 26.36
N LEU A 319 1.06 18.78 27.09
CA LEU A 319 1.26 18.16 28.40
C LEU A 319 1.92 16.78 28.33
N VAL A 320 1.89 16.10 27.19
CA VAL A 320 2.44 14.74 27.01
C VAL A 320 3.86 14.76 26.42
N SER A 321 4.21 15.76 25.60
CA SER A 321 5.51 15.85 24.93
C SER A 321 6.69 15.86 25.90
N ASP A 322 6.57 16.58 27.02
CA ASP A 322 7.61 16.68 28.06
C ASP A 322 7.49 15.61 29.16
N MET A 323 6.79 14.49 28.89
CA MET A 323 6.58 13.41 29.85
C MET A 323 7.45 12.20 29.47
N ASP A 324 8.28 11.74 30.41
CA ASP A 324 9.03 10.50 30.31
C ASP A 324 8.29 9.39 31.08
N PRO A 325 7.48 8.55 30.40
CA PRO A 325 6.60 7.59 31.05
C PRO A 325 7.40 6.46 31.72
N LEU A 326 7.11 6.19 33.00
CA LEU A 326 7.70 5.11 33.78
C LEU A 326 6.69 4.01 34.11
N HIS A 327 5.40 4.35 34.11
CA HIS A 327 4.32 3.42 34.46
C HIS A 327 3.43 3.11 33.24
N PRO A 328 2.81 1.91 33.18
CA PRO A 328 1.91 1.54 32.08
C PRO A 328 0.77 2.54 31.83
N THR A 329 0.26 3.18 32.89
CA THR A 329 -0.79 4.20 32.80
C THR A 329 -0.35 5.48 32.07
N GLU A 330 0.91 5.87 32.22
CA GLU A 330 1.50 7.04 31.54
C GLU A 330 1.76 6.72 30.07
N HIS A 331 2.28 5.51 29.78
CA HIS A 331 2.42 5.00 28.42
C HIS A 331 1.06 4.94 27.70
N LEU A 332 0.02 4.48 28.39
CA LEU A 332 -1.34 4.40 27.84
C LEU A 332 -1.89 5.77 27.46
N LEU A 333 -1.75 6.78 28.34
CA LEU A 333 -2.19 8.15 28.03
C LEU A 333 -1.41 8.78 26.87
N LYS A 334 -0.10 8.52 26.80
CA LYS A 334 0.75 8.95 25.69
C LYS A 334 0.32 8.29 24.37
N ALA A 335 0.03 7.00 24.41
CA ALA A 335 -0.50 6.25 23.25
C ALA A 335 -1.84 6.81 22.75
N ILE A 336 -2.80 7.06 23.65
CA ILE A 336 -4.12 7.62 23.31
C ILE A 336 -3.98 9.03 22.71
N THR A 337 -3.11 9.87 23.28
CA THR A 337 -2.90 11.24 22.80
C THR A 337 -2.30 11.25 21.40
N TYR A 338 -1.23 10.48 21.18
CA TYR A 338 -0.60 10.34 19.85
C TYR A 338 -1.51 9.67 18.82
N CYS A 339 -2.30 8.67 19.21
CA CYS A 339 -3.33 8.05 18.38
C CYS A 339 -4.33 9.11 17.87
N THR A 340 -4.86 9.91 18.80
CA THR A 340 -5.89 10.91 18.50
C THR A 340 -5.33 12.06 17.65
N PHE A 341 -4.15 12.57 18.00
CA PHE A 341 -3.48 13.66 17.26
C PHE A 341 -3.01 13.21 15.88
N GLY A 342 -2.33 12.05 15.81
CA GLY A 342 -1.82 11.49 14.56
C GLY A 342 -2.93 11.22 13.56
N TYR A 343 -4.11 10.84 14.03
CA TYR A 343 -5.28 10.73 13.19
C TYR A 343 -5.80 12.10 12.72
N GLN A 344 -5.98 13.09 13.61
CA GLN A 344 -6.51 14.42 13.25
C GLN A 344 -5.60 15.14 12.23
N THR A 345 -4.30 15.01 12.38
CA THR A 345 -3.27 15.63 11.53
C THR A 345 -2.81 14.74 10.37
N LYS A 346 -3.30 13.49 10.29
CA LYS A 346 -2.84 12.45 9.35
C LYS A 346 -1.34 12.18 9.42
N SER A 347 -0.72 12.37 10.59
CA SER A 347 0.70 12.11 10.84
C SER A 347 0.96 10.62 11.08
N ARG A 348 1.71 9.98 10.17
CA ARG A 348 2.13 8.57 10.32
C ARG A 348 3.11 8.35 11.45
N GLU A 349 3.94 9.33 11.75
CA GLU A 349 4.94 9.27 12.83
C GLU A 349 4.26 9.11 14.19
N HIS A 350 3.28 9.96 14.50
CA HIS A 350 2.53 9.89 15.75
C HIS A 350 1.72 8.59 15.88
N LEU A 351 1.16 8.07 14.77
CA LEU A 351 0.48 6.77 14.79
C LEU A 351 1.45 5.61 15.06
N GLY A 352 2.68 5.68 14.55
CA GLY A 352 3.74 4.72 14.86
C GLY A 352 4.18 4.77 16.33
N MET A 353 4.32 5.98 16.90
CA MET A 353 4.61 6.15 18.32
C MET A 353 3.47 5.65 19.22
N ALA A 354 2.21 5.86 18.80
CA ALA A 354 1.05 5.36 19.52
C ALA A 354 1.03 3.82 19.55
N HIS A 355 1.30 3.17 18.42
CA HIS A 355 1.41 1.71 18.33
C HIS A 355 2.45 1.16 19.32
N GLU A 356 3.65 1.75 19.36
CA GLU A 356 4.71 1.29 20.25
C GLU A 356 4.32 1.41 21.73
N HIS A 357 3.73 2.53 22.14
CA HIS A 357 3.30 2.70 23.52
C HIS A 357 2.12 1.79 23.91
N PHE A 358 1.16 1.53 23.02
CA PHE A 358 0.12 0.53 23.27
C PHE A 358 0.69 -0.88 23.46
N LYS A 359 1.69 -1.23 22.65
CA LYS A 359 2.39 -2.51 22.74
C LYS A 359 3.14 -2.66 24.08
N ILE A 360 3.88 -1.64 24.51
CA ILE A 360 4.58 -1.64 25.80
C ILE A 360 3.62 -1.90 26.97
N VAL A 361 2.43 -1.29 26.96
CA VAL A 361 1.42 -1.52 28.01
C VAL A 361 0.89 -2.95 27.96
N GLY A 362 0.58 -3.46 26.76
CA GLY A 362 0.04 -4.79 26.57
C GLY A 362 1.02 -5.93 26.87
N GLU A 363 2.33 -5.70 26.68
CA GLU A 363 3.41 -6.65 27.02
C GLU A 363 3.91 -6.52 28.46
N SER A 364 3.46 -5.49 29.20
CA SER A 364 3.87 -5.27 30.58
C SER A 364 3.37 -6.40 31.48
N ALA A 365 4.27 -7.01 32.25
CA ALA A 365 3.92 -8.06 33.22
C ALA A 365 2.87 -7.63 34.26
N ALA A 366 2.73 -6.32 34.51
CA ALA A 366 1.74 -5.78 35.44
C ALA A 366 0.32 -5.69 34.83
N GLU A 367 0.20 -5.59 33.50
CA GLU A 367 -1.06 -5.26 32.82
C GLU A 367 -1.48 -6.28 31.76
N CYS A 368 -0.58 -7.16 31.29
CA CYS A 368 -0.83 -8.05 30.14
C CYS A 368 -2.06 -8.95 30.30
N ASP A 369 -2.35 -9.39 31.53
CA ASP A 369 -3.51 -10.23 31.86
C ASP A 369 -4.73 -9.43 32.33
N THR A 370 -4.66 -8.11 32.37
CA THR A 370 -5.79 -7.24 32.72
C THR A 370 -6.64 -6.91 31.48
N ILE A 371 -7.88 -6.44 31.71
CA ILE A 371 -8.73 -5.92 30.63
C ILE A 371 -8.02 -4.75 29.91
N ILE A 372 -7.30 -3.91 30.65
CA ILE A 372 -6.61 -2.73 30.11
C ILE A 372 -5.45 -3.15 29.19
N GLY A 373 -4.60 -4.10 29.61
CA GLY A 373 -3.50 -4.57 28.76
C GLY A 373 -4.00 -5.29 27.50
N ARG A 374 -5.08 -6.09 27.62
CA ARG A 374 -5.70 -6.75 26.46
C ARG A 374 -6.33 -5.74 25.49
N GLN A 375 -6.97 -4.68 25.99
CA GLN A 375 -7.46 -3.57 25.16
C GLN A 375 -6.30 -2.77 24.52
N ALA A 376 -5.17 -2.62 25.21
CA ALA A 376 -4.00 -1.95 24.69
C ALA A 376 -3.37 -2.76 23.54
N MET A 377 -3.21 -4.08 23.70
CA MET A 377 -2.77 -4.95 22.61
C MET A 377 -3.74 -4.93 21.43
N ALA A 378 -5.05 -5.02 21.68
CA ALA A 378 -6.05 -4.89 20.62
C ALA A 378 -5.90 -3.54 19.88
N SER A 379 -5.69 -2.44 20.60
CA SER A 379 -5.50 -1.10 19.99
C SER A 379 -4.21 -1.01 19.16
N SER A 380 -3.15 -1.68 19.58
CA SER A 380 -1.90 -1.80 18.82
C SER A 380 -2.11 -2.55 17.50
N TYR A 381 -2.74 -3.73 17.55
CA TYR A 381 -3.04 -4.50 16.34
C TYR A 381 -4.04 -3.82 15.40
N PHE A 382 -4.97 -3.03 15.95
CA PHE A 382 -5.83 -2.15 15.15
C PHE A 382 -5.03 -1.12 14.34
N LEU A 383 -3.99 -0.50 14.93
CA LEU A 383 -3.12 0.45 14.23
C LEU A 383 -2.27 -0.21 13.14
N SER A 384 -1.99 -1.50 13.28
CA SER A 384 -1.23 -2.31 12.33
C SER A 384 -2.09 -3.07 11.30
N ASN A 385 -3.42 -2.85 11.29
CA ASN A 385 -4.40 -3.53 10.42
C ASN A 385 -4.42 -5.07 10.55
N GLN A 386 -4.07 -5.59 11.73
CA GLN A 386 -4.02 -7.01 12.06
C GLN A 386 -5.29 -7.42 12.81
N PHE A 387 -6.41 -7.48 12.10
CA PHE A 387 -7.74 -7.60 12.70
C PHE A 387 -8.04 -8.99 13.29
N ASP A 388 -7.41 -10.05 12.79
CA ASP A 388 -7.56 -11.39 13.35
C ASP A 388 -6.93 -11.46 14.75
N GLU A 389 -5.77 -10.83 14.93
CA GLU A 389 -5.10 -10.68 16.22
C GLU A 389 -5.91 -9.79 17.16
N VAL A 390 -6.52 -8.70 16.67
CA VAL A 390 -7.46 -7.88 17.45
C VAL A 390 -8.58 -8.75 18.04
N LEU A 391 -9.16 -9.64 17.24
CA LEU A 391 -10.25 -10.52 17.68
C LEU A 391 -9.80 -11.49 18.78
N VAL A 392 -8.56 -11.98 18.75
CA VAL A 392 -8.02 -12.83 19.83
C VAL A 392 -8.10 -12.12 21.19
N TYR A 393 -7.65 -10.87 21.25
CA TYR A 393 -7.67 -10.09 22.50
C TYR A 393 -9.09 -9.67 22.89
N LEU A 394 -9.89 -9.13 21.95
CA LEU A 394 -11.25 -8.68 22.26
C LEU A 394 -12.18 -9.82 22.66
N ASN A 395 -12.10 -10.98 22.01
CA ASN A 395 -12.91 -12.15 22.39
C ASN A 395 -12.58 -12.64 23.80
N SER A 396 -11.32 -12.57 24.21
CA SER A 396 -10.90 -12.98 25.56
C SER A 396 -11.50 -12.14 26.69
N ILE A 397 -11.95 -10.91 26.38
CA ILE A 397 -12.56 -9.99 27.36
C ILE A 397 -14.06 -9.73 27.08
N LYS A 398 -14.64 -10.38 26.07
CA LYS A 398 -16.01 -10.16 25.58
C LYS A 398 -17.08 -10.38 26.66
N THR A 399 -16.91 -11.39 27.51
CA THR A 399 -17.86 -11.71 28.60
C THR A 399 -17.95 -10.58 29.63
N TYR A 400 -16.86 -9.85 29.87
CA TYR A 400 -16.80 -8.76 30.86
C TYR A 400 -17.29 -7.40 30.33
N LEU A 401 -17.37 -7.24 29.00
CA LEU A 401 -17.65 -5.95 28.33
C LEU A 401 -18.83 -6.02 27.34
N HIS A 402 -19.65 -7.06 27.41
CA HIS A 402 -20.76 -7.27 26.47
C HIS A 402 -21.81 -6.15 26.47
N ASP A 403 -21.97 -5.42 27.59
CA ASP A 403 -22.86 -4.25 27.70
C ASP A 403 -22.18 -2.92 27.32
N ASP A 404 -20.89 -2.92 26.95
CA ASP A 404 -20.17 -1.70 26.61
C ASP A 404 -20.31 -1.36 25.12
N ASP A 405 -21.00 -0.26 24.84
CA ASP A 405 -21.26 0.24 23.48
C ASP A 405 -19.99 0.50 22.66
N THR A 406 -18.89 0.92 23.31
CA THR A 406 -17.63 1.22 22.60
C THR A 406 -16.91 -0.08 22.25
N PHE A 407 -16.94 -1.05 23.17
CA PHE A 407 -16.45 -2.41 22.92
C PHE A 407 -17.22 -3.08 21.78
N ASN A 408 -18.56 -3.06 21.82
CA ASN A 408 -19.43 -3.64 20.80
C ASN A 408 -19.21 -3.01 19.41
N PHE A 409 -18.98 -1.69 19.36
CA PHE A 409 -18.63 -1.03 18.11
C PHE A 409 -17.25 -1.45 17.58
N ASN A 410 -16.24 -1.57 18.43
CA ASN A 410 -14.89 -1.92 18.01
C ASN A 410 -14.76 -3.40 17.61
N ILE A 411 -15.36 -4.33 18.37
CA ILE A 411 -15.38 -5.74 17.97
C ILE A 411 -16.17 -5.94 16.67
N GLY A 412 -17.27 -5.22 16.46
CA GLY A 412 -18.02 -5.23 15.20
C GLY A 412 -17.18 -4.78 13.99
N GLN A 413 -16.34 -3.75 14.17
CA GLN A 413 -15.42 -3.30 13.12
C GLN A 413 -14.34 -4.35 12.80
N ALA A 414 -13.75 -4.98 13.81
CA ALA A 414 -12.76 -6.05 13.61
C ALA A 414 -13.39 -7.27 12.91
N LEU A 415 -14.58 -7.69 13.34
CA LEU A 415 -15.33 -8.79 12.71
C LEU A 415 -15.64 -8.51 11.23
N LEU A 416 -16.01 -7.28 10.87
CA LEU A 416 -16.21 -6.89 9.47
C LEU A 416 -14.92 -6.94 8.64
N ALA A 417 -13.79 -6.56 9.24
CA ALA A 417 -12.51 -6.58 8.57
C ALA A 417 -12.00 -8.02 8.33
N SER A 418 -12.29 -8.93 9.26
CA SER A 418 -11.98 -10.38 9.16
C SER A 418 -13.03 -11.20 8.37
N GLY A 419 -14.09 -10.56 7.85
CA GLY A 419 -15.10 -11.23 7.01
C GLY A 419 -16.24 -11.94 7.76
N ASN A 420 -16.34 -11.78 9.08
CA ASN A 420 -17.41 -12.35 9.92
C ASN A 420 -18.61 -11.40 10.03
N SER A 421 -19.30 -11.16 8.91
CA SER A 421 -20.34 -10.14 8.77
C SER A 421 -21.60 -10.38 9.61
N ALA A 422 -21.99 -11.64 9.84
CA ALA A 422 -23.17 -12.00 10.64
C ALA A 422 -22.97 -11.66 12.13
N GLU A 423 -21.82 -12.02 12.69
CA GLU A 423 -21.49 -11.70 14.08
C GLU A 423 -21.21 -10.21 14.26
N ALA A 424 -20.63 -9.56 13.25
CA ALA A 424 -20.46 -8.10 13.25
C ALA A 424 -21.80 -7.35 13.31
N GLU A 425 -22.80 -7.77 12.53
CA GLU A 425 -24.15 -7.19 12.57
C GLU A 425 -24.74 -7.30 13.98
N ALA A 426 -24.67 -8.48 14.59
CA ALA A 426 -25.18 -8.71 15.95
C ALA A 426 -24.49 -7.78 16.97
N CYS A 427 -23.17 -7.68 16.95
CA CYS A 427 -22.41 -6.81 17.85
C CYS A 427 -22.73 -5.32 17.62
N LEU A 428 -22.85 -4.87 16.37
CA LEU A 428 -23.16 -3.46 16.06
C LEU A 428 -24.58 -3.07 16.49
N LEU A 429 -25.54 -3.99 16.45
CA LEU A 429 -26.92 -3.76 16.91
C LEU A 429 -27.04 -3.63 18.43
N LEU A 430 -26.10 -4.20 19.20
CA LEU A 430 -26.05 -4.04 20.65
C LEU A 430 -25.68 -2.63 21.10
N VAL A 431 -25.07 -1.81 20.23
CA VAL A 431 -24.66 -0.43 20.57
C VAL A 431 -25.91 0.44 20.75
N VAL A 432 -26.20 0.94 21.95
CA VAL A 432 -27.39 1.76 22.26
C VAL A 432 -27.12 3.27 22.20
N ASP A 433 -25.91 3.71 22.56
CA ASP A 433 -25.52 5.11 22.64
C ASP A 433 -25.80 5.93 21.37
N GLU A 434 -26.64 6.95 21.53
CA GLU A 434 -27.05 7.84 20.44
C GLU A 434 -25.89 8.67 19.87
N GLU A 435 -24.91 9.08 20.67
CA GLU A 435 -23.77 9.84 20.16
C GLU A 435 -22.87 8.99 19.27
N LEU A 436 -22.69 7.72 19.63
CA LEU A 436 -21.98 6.74 18.81
C LEU A 436 -22.75 6.44 17.51
N ARG A 437 -24.07 6.21 17.61
CA ARG A 437 -24.93 5.93 16.45
C ARG A 437 -24.99 7.07 15.43
N ARG A 438 -24.87 8.33 15.89
CA ARG A 438 -24.81 9.52 15.02
C ARG A 438 -23.47 9.68 14.29
N LYS A 439 -22.41 8.95 14.68
CA LYS A 439 -21.11 9.06 14.00
C LYS A 439 -21.16 8.37 12.63
N PRO A 440 -20.58 8.99 11.58
CA PRO A 440 -20.48 8.37 10.26
C PRO A 440 -19.81 7.00 10.28
N ALA A 441 -18.81 6.80 11.14
CA ALA A 441 -18.08 5.53 11.27
C ALA A 441 -19.01 4.35 11.64
N TYR A 442 -19.86 4.53 12.67
CA TYR A 442 -20.82 3.52 13.09
C TYR A 442 -21.79 3.16 11.98
N PHE A 443 -22.36 4.19 11.35
CA PHE A 443 -23.30 4.01 10.28
C PHE A 443 -22.70 3.28 9.08
N LEU A 444 -21.48 3.64 8.65
CA LEU A 444 -20.78 3.00 7.53
C LEU A 444 -20.40 1.54 7.86
N SER A 445 -20.03 1.24 9.11
CA SER A 445 -19.78 -0.14 9.56
C SER A 445 -21.06 -0.98 9.52
N LEU A 446 -22.18 -0.46 10.02
CA LEU A 446 -23.46 -1.17 10.00
C LEU A 446 -23.97 -1.36 8.56
N ALA A 447 -23.84 -0.35 7.69
CA ALA A 447 -24.18 -0.47 6.28
C ALA A 447 -23.36 -1.57 5.59
N ARG A 448 -22.06 -1.66 5.88
CA ARG A 448 -21.19 -2.73 5.35
C ARG A 448 -21.59 -4.12 5.85
N ALA A 449 -21.97 -4.25 7.11
CA ALA A 449 -22.47 -5.51 7.66
C ALA A 449 -23.73 -5.96 6.90
N TYR A 450 -24.68 -5.04 6.66
CA TYR A 450 -25.88 -5.34 5.91
C TYR A 450 -25.62 -5.66 4.43
N ILE A 451 -24.70 -4.96 3.76
CA ILE A 451 -24.32 -5.25 2.38
C ILE A 451 -23.72 -6.67 2.28
N GLN A 452 -22.79 -7.02 3.18
CA GLN A 452 -22.17 -8.36 3.21
C GLN A 452 -23.17 -9.47 3.58
N ASN A 453 -24.23 -9.15 4.33
CA ASN A 453 -25.32 -10.06 4.67
C ASN A 453 -26.51 -10.03 3.67
N GLY A 454 -26.40 -9.31 2.55
CA GLY A 454 -27.42 -9.27 1.49
C GLY A 454 -28.68 -8.44 1.79
N LYS A 455 -28.64 -7.54 2.78
CA LYS A 455 -29.78 -6.69 3.22
C LYS A 455 -29.67 -5.26 2.67
N THR A 456 -29.53 -5.13 1.35
CA THR A 456 -28.91 -3.94 0.71
C THR A 456 -29.77 -2.66 0.67
N TRP A 457 -31.10 -2.74 0.75
CA TRP A 457 -31.98 -1.59 0.40
C TRP A 457 -32.86 -1.00 1.53
N GLU A 458 -32.83 -1.58 2.73
CA GLU A 458 -33.71 -1.14 3.84
C GLU A 458 -33.26 0.19 4.50
N MET A 459 -32.00 0.60 4.32
CA MET A 459 -31.46 1.82 4.96
C MET A 459 -31.71 3.11 4.16
N TYR A 460 -31.85 3.03 2.83
CA TYR A 460 -31.97 4.20 1.95
C TYR A 460 -33.24 5.03 2.25
N GLY A 461 -34.32 4.38 2.69
CA GLY A 461 -35.61 5.02 2.97
C GLY A 461 -35.71 5.76 4.32
N LYS A 462 -34.70 5.69 5.20
CA LYS A 462 -34.77 6.24 6.57
C LYS A 462 -33.95 7.51 6.78
N MET A 463 -33.37 8.10 5.72
CA MET A 463 -32.42 9.21 5.83
C MET A 463 -32.97 10.55 5.31
N ASN A 464 -32.71 11.62 6.07
CA ASN A 464 -33.15 12.99 5.76
C ASN A 464 -31.99 13.94 5.38
N ASN A 465 -30.71 13.53 5.46
CA ASN A 465 -29.54 14.41 5.26
C ASN A 465 -28.75 14.08 3.97
N SER A 466 -28.50 15.07 3.09
CA SER A 466 -27.98 14.84 1.73
C SER A 466 -26.52 14.39 1.65
N ASP A 467 -25.67 14.83 2.59
CA ASP A 467 -24.24 14.51 2.58
C ASP A 467 -23.94 13.08 3.05
N ASP A 468 -24.74 12.58 3.98
CA ASP A 468 -24.63 11.21 4.48
C ASP A 468 -25.16 10.20 3.45
N ILE A 469 -26.22 10.58 2.72
CA ILE A 469 -26.74 9.80 1.58
C ILE A 469 -25.67 9.67 0.48
N ARG A 470 -24.90 10.73 0.18
CA ARG A 470 -23.82 10.66 -0.83
C ARG A 470 -22.70 9.69 -0.43
N LYS A 471 -22.27 9.74 0.84
CA LYS A 471 -21.24 8.83 1.39
C LYS A 471 -21.74 7.38 1.41
N LEU A 472 -23.00 7.17 1.78
CA LEU A 472 -23.63 5.86 1.76
C LEU A 472 -23.73 5.29 0.34
N LEU A 473 -24.18 6.09 -0.64
CA LEU A 473 -24.28 5.64 -2.03
C LEU A 473 -22.91 5.29 -2.61
N SER A 474 -21.87 6.08 -2.29
CA SER A 474 -20.49 5.75 -2.69
C SER A 474 -20.00 4.45 -2.05
N LEU A 475 -20.36 4.21 -0.78
CA LEU A 475 -20.05 2.96 -0.09
C LEU A 475 -20.74 1.76 -0.74
N ILE A 476 -22.06 1.83 -0.94
CA ILE A 476 -22.84 0.76 -1.57
C ILE A 476 -22.32 0.51 -2.99
N ALA A 477 -22.08 1.57 -3.76
CA ALA A 477 -21.58 1.45 -5.13
C ALA A 477 -20.27 0.65 -5.21
N ASN A 478 -19.29 0.96 -4.34
CA ASN A 478 -17.98 0.32 -4.35
C ASN A 478 -17.97 -1.07 -3.67
N ASP A 479 -18.61 -1.20 -2.51
CA ASP A 479 -18.58 -2.45 -1.75
C ASP A 479 -19.46 -3.53 -2.43
N CYS A 480 -20.64 -3.18 -2.98
CA CYS A 480 -21.45 -4.10 -3.78
C CYS A 480 -20.71 -4.52 -5.06
N TYR A 481 -19.97 -3.61 -5.72
CA TYR A 481 -19.15 -3.96 -6.87
C TYR A 481 -18.09 -5.01 -6.51
N ARG A 482 -17.44 -4.85 -5.35
CA ARG A 482 -16.38 -5.74 -4.88
C ARG A 482 -16.89 -7.13 -4.49
N ILE A 483 -18.06 -7.24 -3.85
CA ILE A 483 -18.65 -8.54 -3.47
C ILE A 483 -19.40 -9.23 -4.62
N GLY A 484 -19.44 -8.59 -5.80
CA GLY A 484 -20.11 -9.14 -6.99
C GLY A 484 -21.60 -8.87 -7.06
N ASP A 485 -22.16 -8.03 -6.18
CA ASP A 485 -23.55 -7.59 -6.25
C ASP A 485 -23.70 -6.37 -7.18
N TYR A 486 -23.48 -6.62 -8.47
CA TYR A 486 -23.34 -5.56 -9.46
C TYR A 486 -24.64 -4.78 -9.73
N LEU A 487 -25.81 -5.35 -9.43
CA LEU A 487 -27.10 -4.67 -9.68
C LEU A 487 -27.29 -3.50 -8.72
N TYR A 488 -27.04 -3.71 -7.42
CA TYR A 488 -27.14 -2.64 -6.43
C TYR A 488 -25.99 -1.64 -6.55
N SER A 489 -24.82 -2.09 -7.03
CA SER A 489 -23.74 -1.18 -7.43
C SER A 489 -24.19 -0.24 -8.55
N ALA A 490 -24.81 -0.77 -9.62
CA ALA A 490 -25.32 0.02 -10.74
C ALA A 490 -26.41 1.01 -10.31
N LYS A 491 -27.36 0.59 -9.45
CA LYS A 491 -28.40 1.47 -8.89
C LYS A 491 -27.80 2.62 -8.06
N SER A 492 -26.73 2.35 -7.32
CA SER A 492 -26.08 3.35 -6.48
C SER A 492 -25.30 4.36 -7.30
N PHE A 493 -24.53 3.92 -8.31
CA PHE A 493 -23.87 4.83 -9.24
C PHE A 493 -24.87 5.67 -10.05
N ASP A 494 -26.04 5.13 -10.42
CA ASP A 494 -27.10 5.89 -11.08
C ASP A 494 -27.70 6.98 -10.17
N ALA A 495 -27.95 6.65 -8.90
CA ALA A 495 -28.41 7.63 -7.92
C ALA A 495 -27.37 8.73 -7.68
N MET A 496 -26.08 8.38 -7.63
CA MET A 496 -24.99 9.35 -7.50
C MET A 496 -24.87 10.26 -8.71
N GLU A 497 -24.98 9.73 -9.93
CA GLU A 497 -24.96 10.54 -11.16
C GLU A 497 -26.12 11.55 -11.22
N ARG A 498 -27.31 11.16 -10.74
CA ARG A 498 -28.48 12.06 -10.67
C ARG A 498 -28.28 13.18 -9.66
N MET A 499 -27.56 12.93 -8.57
CA MET A 499 -27.26 13.94 -7.55
C MET A 499 -26.11 14.86 -7.98
N GLU A 500 -25.05 14.29 -8.56
CA GLU A 500 -23.86 15.01 -9.02
C GLU A 500 -23.32 14.38 -10.32
N PRO A 501 -23.42 15.08 -11.46
CA PRO A 501 -22.88 14.62 -12.72
C PRO A 501 -21.34 14.61 -12.70
N ASN A 502 -20.75 13.44 -12.44
CA ASN A 502 -19.30 13.19 -12.50
C ASN A 502 -19.02 12.04 -13.49
N PRO A 503 -18.08 12.19 -14.45
CA PRO A 503 -17.66 11.12 -15.35
C PRO A 503 -17.32 9.80 -14.66
N GLU A 504 -16.75 9.84 -13.46
CA GLU A 504 -16.39 8.63 -12.70
C GLU A 504 -17.62 7.81 -12.27
N HIS A 505 -18.75 8.45 -11.96
CA HIS A 505 -19.99 7.75 -11.60
C HIS A 505 -20.61 7.04 -12.81
N TRP A 506 -20.51 7.66 -14.00
CA TRP A 506 -20.96 7.05 -15.25
C TRP A 506 -20.11 5.84 -15.64
N GLU A 507 -18.78 5.94 -15.50
CA GLU A 507 -17.88 4.82 -15.75
C GLU A 507 -18.09 3.67 -14.75
N GLY A 508 -18.25 3.99 -13.46
CA GLY A 508 -18.59 3.03 -12.42
C GLY A 508 -19.91 2.30 -12.69
N LYS A 509 -20.96 3.04 -13.10
CA LYS A 509 -22.25 2.46 -13.50
C LYS A 509 -22.11 1.50 -14.68
N ARG A 510 -21.37 1.88 -15.72
CA ARG A 510 -21.12 1.01 -16.88
C ARG A 510 -20.39 -0.27 -16.49
N GLY A 511 -19.35 -0.16 -15.66
CA GLY A 511 -18.64 -1.31 -15.13
C GLY A 511 -19.57 -2.27 -14.38
N ALA A 512 -20.46 -1.71 -13.55
CA ALA A 512 -21.41 -2.50 -12.77
C ALA A 512 -22.43 -3.22 -13.68
N VAL A 513 -22.98 -2.53 -14.68
CA VAL A 513 -23.90 -3.17 -15.64
C VAL A 513 -23.22 -4.29 -16.44
N ILE A 514 -21.94 -4.14 -16.79
CA ILE A 514 -21.14 -5.21 -17.42
C ILE A 514 -20.95 -6.38 -16.44
N GLY A 515 -20.75 -6.11 -15.16
CA GLY A 515 -20.73 -7.13 -14.11
C GLY A 515 -22.05 -7.91 -14.01
N VAL A 516 -23.19 -7.23 -14.07
CA VAL A 516 -24.52 -7.88 -14.13
C VAL A 516 -24.65 -8.77 -15.36
N PHE A 517 -24.24 -8.25 -16.54
CA PHE A 517 -24.23 -9.02 -17.78
C PHE A 517 -23.38 -10.29 -17.66
N LYS A 518 -22.17 -10.18 -17.10
CA LYS A 518 -21.29 -11.33 -16.82
C LYS A 518 -22.00 -12.38 -15.96
N LEU A 519 -22.65 -11.97 -14.86
CA LEU A 519 -23.35 -12.91 -13.98
C LEU A 519 -24.55 -13.60 -14.65
N VAL A 520 -25.27 -12.90 -15.53
CA VAL A 520 -26.39 -13.51 -16.29
C VAL A 520 -25.86 -14.51 -17.32
N VAL A 521 -24.75 -14.20 -18.02
CA VAL A 521 -24.09 -15.13 -18.95
C VAL A 521 -23.56 -16.37 -18.22
N GLU A 522 -23.03 -16.20 -17.02
CA GLU A 522 -22.59 -17.29 -16.14
C GLU A 522 -23.73 -18.03 -15.43
N GLN A 523 -25.01 -17.69 -15.70
CA GLN A 523 -26.21 -18.24 -15.05
C GLN A 523 -26.27 -18.08 -13.52
N LYS A 524 -25.53 -17.10 -12.98
CA LYS A 524 -25.49 -16.76 -11.54
C LYS A 524 -26.47 -15.65 -11.16
N ALA A 525 -27.12 -15.01 -12.13
CA ALA A 525 -28.12 -13.97 -11.92
C ALA A 525 -29.31 -14.14 -12.89
N LEU A 526 -30.49 -13.67 -12.47
CA LEU A 526 -31.71 -13.74 -13.28
C LEU A 526 -31.65 -12.76 -14.48
N PRO A 527 -32.21 -13.14 -15.64
CA PRO A 527 -32.27 -12.25 -16.82
C PRO A 527 -32.97 -10.89 -16.54
N ASP A 528 -33.90 -10.85 -15.58
CA ASP A 528 -34.58 -9.61 -15.20
C ASP A 528 -33.65 -8.60 -14.52
N HIS A 529 -32.57 -9.05 -13.86
CA HIS A 529 -31.55 -8.14 -13.31
C HIS A 529 -30.81 -7.39 -14.43
N LEU A 530 -30.59 -8.05 -15.58
CA LEU A 530 -29.98 -7.39 -16.75
C LEU A 530 -30.95 -6.38 -17.37
N ARG A 531 -32.25 -6.71 -17.45
CA ARG A 531 -33.27 -5.75 -17.91
C ARG A 531 -33.30 -4.50 -17.04
N GLU A 532 -33.31 -4.66 -15.72
CA GLU A 532 -33.29 -3.54 -14.78
C GLU A 532 -32.00 -2.71 -14.90
N ALA A 533 -30.85 -3.36 -15.05
CA ALA A 533 -29.55 -2.71 -15.22
C ALA A 533 -29.46 -1.92 -16.55
N ILE A 534 -30.03 -2.42 -17.64
CA ILE A 534 -30.08 -1.74 -18.95
C ILE A 534 -30.96 -0.48 -18.88
N ILE A 535 -32.11 -0.55 -18.19
CA ILE A 535 -33.01 0.60 -17.99
C ILE A 535 -32.29 1.77 -17.31
N LEU A 536 -31.33 1.50 -16.41
CA LEU A 536 -30.51 2.54 -15.77
C LEU A 536 -29.60 3.26 -16.79
N LEU A 537 -29.03 2.54 -17.75
CA LEU A 537 -28.22 3.13 -18.81
C LEU A 537 -29.08 3.95 -19.79
N GLU A 538 -30.28 3.48 -20.13
CA GLU A 538 -31.19 4.17 -21.05
C GLU A 538 -31.73 5.50 -20.51
N LYS A 539 -31.93 5.58 -19.18
CA LYS A 539 -32.44 6.79 -18.50
C LYS A 539 -31.37 7.85 -18.20
N SER A 540 -30.11 7.61 -18.56
CA SER A 540 -28.98 8.49 -18.23
C SER A 540 -28.94 9.75 -19.10
N ARG A 541 -28.49 10.87 -18.53
CA ARG A 541 -28.48 12.20 -19.20
C ARG A 541 -27.23 12.47 -20.04
N HIS A 542 -26.24 11.57 -20.04
CA HIS A 542 -24.95 11.77 -20.72
C HIS A 542 -25.04 11.53 -22.24
N SER A 543 -24.48 12.44 -23.05
CA SER A 543 -24.65 12.49 -24.52
C SER A 543 -23.86 11.45 -25.34
N GLN A 544 -23.22 10.46 -24.70
CA GLN A 544 -22.54 9.36 -25.38
C GLN A 544 -23.48 8.16 -25.52
N LYS A 545 -24.54 8.30 -26.33
CA LYS A 545 -25.26 7.14 -26.89
C LYS A 545 -24.38 6.47 -27.95
N PHE A 546 -23.42 5.68 -27.49
CA PHE A 546 -22.74 4.66 -28.30
C PHE A 546 -22.75 3.34 -27.53
N LEU A 547 -23.94 2.75 -27.40
CA LEU A 547 -24.07 1.31 -27.22
C LEU A 547 -24.99 0.79 -28.33
N PRO A 548 -24.59 -0.25 -29.09
CA PRO A 548 -25.43 -0.81 -30.13
C PRO A 548 -26.61 -1.56 -29.51
N THR A 549 -27.77 -1.49 -30.16
CA THR A 549 -29.07 -1.97 -29.69
C THR A 549 -29.28 -3.49 -29.84
N SER A 550 -28.24 -4.33 -29.84
CA SER A 550 -28.42 -5.79 -29.76
C SER A 550 -27.16 -6.54 -29.28
N PRO A 551 -27.32 -7.68 -28.58
CA PRO A 551 -26.21 -8.50 -28.06
C PRO A 551 -25.21 -8.95 -29.15
N GLU A 552 -25.69 -9.23 -30.36
CA GLU A 552 -24.88 -9.68 -31.50
C GLU A 552 -23.87 -8.62 -31.99
N GLN A 553 -24.11 -7.33 -31.71
CA GLN A 553 -23.21 -6.24 -32.08
C GLN A 553 -22.14 -5.94 -31.02
N THR A 554 -22.21 -6.49 -29.80
CA THR A 554 -21.29 -6.15 -28.69
C THR A 554 -19.91 -6.78 -28.86
N ILE A 555 -19.85 -8.03 -29.33
CA ILE A 555 -18.60 -8.72 -29.69
C ILE A 555 -17.99 -8.09 -30.96
N GLY A 556 -18.83 -7.72 -31.92
CA GLY A 556 -18.43 -6.98 -33.12
C GLY A 556 -17.90 -5.57 -32.82
N GLY A 557 -18.48 -4.86 -31.85
CA GLY A 557 -18.10 -3.52 -31.43
C GLY A 557 -16.77 -3.47 -30.67
N LEU A 558 -16.53 -4.40 -29.75
CA LEU A 558 -15.24 -4.54 -29.06
C LEU A 558 -14.14 -4.97 -30.06
N SER A 559 -14.45 -5.90 -30.96
CA SER A 559 -13.55 -6.27 -32.06
C SER A 559 -13.23 -5.08 -32.97
N ARG A 560 -14.22 -4.24 -33.31
CA ARG A 560 -14.02 -3.02 -34.11
C ARG A 560 -13.17 -1.98 -33.39
N MET A 561 -13.33 -1.83 -32.07
CA MET A 561 -12.56 -0.90 -31.26
C MET A 561 -11.09 -1.34 -31.11
N ILE A 562 -10.84 -2.64 -30.92
CA ILE A 562 -9.47 -3.19 -30.85
C ILE A 562 -8.80 -3.16 -32.23
N ARG A 563 -9.52 -3.44 -33.33
CA ARG A 563 -9.01 -3.36 -34.71
C ARG A 563 -8.56 -1.95 -35.12
N ALA A 564 -9.10 -0.91 -34.47
CA ALA A 564 -8.80 0.50 -34.72
C ALA A 564 -7.72 1.10 -33.78
N ASN A 565 -7.15 0.30 -32.87
CA ASN A 565 -6.18 0.80 -31.90
C ASN A 565 -4.76 0.93 -32.47
N ILE A 566 -4.03 1.92 -31.95
CA ILE A 566 -2.58 2.05 -32.15
C ILE A 566 -1.90 1.54 -30.88
N PHE A 567 -1.02 0.56 -31.04
CA PHE A 567 -0.25 -0.03 -29.96
C PHE A 567 1.10 0.69 -29.85
N SER A 568 1.59 0.84 -28.61
CA SER A 568 2.75 1.66 -28.29
C SER A 568 3.80 0.86 -27.55
N ASN A 569 4.93 0.56 -28.20
CA ASN A 569 6.10 -0.06 -27.58
C ASN A 569 6.97 0.98 -26.86
N ARG A 570 6.95 2.23 -27.33
CA ARG A 570 7.68 3.36 -26.71
C ARG A 570 6.81 4.60 -26.72
N SER A 571 6.88 5.39 -25.65
CA SER A 571 6.02 6.56 -25.51
C SER A 571 6.27 7.61 -26.59
N VAL A 572 5.24 7.98 -27.36
CA VAL A 572 5.29 8.97 -28.45
C VAL A 572 4.31 10.09 -28.14
N TYR A 573 4.83 11.31 -28.03
CA TYR A 573 3.99 12.49 -27.90
C TYR A 573 3.76 13.12 -29.26
N LEU A 574 2.56 12.97 -29.82
CA LEU A 574 2.25 13.43 -31.17
C LEU A 574 2.44 14.95 -31.32
N GLN A 575 2.24 15.73 -30.25
CA GLN A 575 2.46 17.19 -30.29
C GLN A 575 3.91 17.58 -30.63
N LYS A 576 4.89 16.69 -30.40
CA LYS A 576 6.29 16.92 -30.74
C LYS A 576 6.64 16.52 -32.18
N ILE A 577 5.74 15.86 -32.89
CA ILE A 577 5.94 15.45 -34.28
C ILE A 577 5.55 16.61 -35.18
N ARG A 578 6.44 16.94 -36.13
CA ARG A 578 6.21 17.98 -37.15
C ARG A 578 6.17 17.42 -38.56
N TYR A 579 6.81 16.28 -38.80
CA TYR A 579 6.92 15.67 -40.11
C TYR A 579 6.34 14.26 -40.09
N TYR A 580 5.37 14.00 -40.97
CA TYR A 580 4.70 12.70 -41.11
C TYR A 580 5.05 12.11 -42.47
N GLY A 581 5.88 11.07 -42.45
CA GLY A 581 6.32 10.40 -43.66
C GLY A 581 5.57 9.10 -43.87
N PHE A 582 5.22 8.80 -45.12
CA PHE A 582 4.49 7.60 -45.48
C PHE A 582 5.24 6.82 -46.57
N ASP A 583 5.33 5.51 -46.42
CA ASP A 583 5.48 4.61 -47.56
C ASP A 583 4.14 4.46 -48.31
N MET A 584 4.19 3.99 -49.55
CA MET A 584 3.00 3.74 -50.37
C MET A 584 2.53 2.29 -50.24
N ASP A 585 3.30 1.36 -50.79
CA ASP A 585 2.94 -0.05 -50.91
C ASP A 585 2.74 -0.69 -49.54
N PHE A 586 1.65 -1.44 -49.35
CA PHE A 586 1.22 -2.05 -48.08
C PHE A 586 1.05 -1.10 -46.87
N THR A 587 1.24 0.20 -47.07
CA THR A 587 1.13 1.23 -46.03
C THR A 587 -0.06 2.15 -46.29
N LEU A 588 -0.05 2.91 -47.39
CA LEU A 588 -1.19 3.66 -47.88
C LEU A 588 -2.05 2.80 -48.81
N ALA A 589 -1.39 2.07 -49.72
CA ALA A 589 -1.98 1.16 -50.69
C ALA A 589 -1.90 -0.28 -50.17
N ILE A 590 -2.94 -0.74 -49.48
CA ILE A 590 -3.00 -2.12 -48.98
C ILE A 590 -3.53 -3.02 -50.09
N TYR A 591 -2.71 -3.98 -50.53
CA TYR A 591 -3.12 -4.96 -51.54
C TYR A 591 -4.06 -6.02 -50.94
N LYS A 592 -5.02 -6.50 -51.75
CA LYS A 592 -5.97 -7.54 -51.37
C LYS A 592 -5.32 -8.92 -51.45
N SER A 593 -5.46 -9.69 -50.38
CA SER A 593 -5.04 -11.09 -50.29
C SER A 593 -6.28 -11.98 -50.29
N PRO A 594 -6.32 -13.08 -51.08
CA PRO A 594 -5.20 -13.67 -51.82
C PRO A 594 -5.04 -13.18 -53.28
N GLU A 595 -5.87 -12.27 -53.79
CA GLU A 595 -5.91 -11.94 -55.22
C GLU A 595 -4.57 -11.43 -55.76
N TYR A 596 -3.91 -10.54 -55.02
CA TYR A 596 -2.60 -10.01 -55.39
C TYR A 596 -1.49 -11.06 -55.23
N ASP A 597 -1.57 -11.90 -54.20
CA ASP A 597 -0.60 -12.98 -53.95
C ASP A 597 -0.61 -14.00 -55.08
N ILE A 598 -1.80 -14.37 -55.55
CA ILE A 598 -2.01 -15.28 -56.68
C ILE A 598 -1.45 -14.66 -57.98
N LEU A 599 -1.66 -13.35 -58.20
CA LEU A 599 -1.10 -12.67 -59.36
C LEU A 599 0.42 -12.74 -59.36
N LEU A 600 1.07 -12.46 -58.22
CA LEU A 600 2.52 -12.57 -58.06
C LEU A 600 2.99 -13.99 -58.28
N TYR A 601 2.37 -14.96 -57.61
CA TYR A 601 2.71 -16.39 -57.73
C TYR A 601 2.68 -16.85 -59.19
N ASN A 602 1.60 -16.57 -59.91
CA ASN A 602 1.45 -16.97 -61.31
C ASN A 602 2.47 -16.32 -62.24
N ASN A 603 2.81 -15.05 -62.00
CA ASN A 603 3.83 -14.35 -62.78
C ASN A 603 5.23 -14.91 -62.52
N ILE A 604 5.57 -15.23 -61.27
CA ILE A 604 6.85 -15.84 -60.91
C ILE A 604 6.96 -17.24 -61.53
N ILE A 605 5.94 -18.08 -61.41
CA ILE A 605 5.91 -19.41 -62.04
C ILE A 605 6.04 -19.31 -63.56
N SER A 606 5.32 -18.39 -64.19
CA SER A 606 5.42 -18.16 -65.64
C SER A 606 6.83 -17.74 -66.05
N ARG A 607 7.49 -16.90 -65.24
CA ARG A 607 8.88 -16.50 -65.49
C ARG A 607 9.85 -17.66 -65.34
N LEU A 608 9.70 -18.48 -64.30
CA LEU A 608 10.55 -19.67 -64.11
C LEU A 608 10.42 -20.67 -65.26
N ILE A 609 9.19 -20.90 -65.74
CA ILE A 609 8.94 -21.74 -66.92
C ILE A 609 9.69 -21.21 -68.15
N LEU A 610 9.64 -19.90 -68.38
CA LEU A 610 10.41 -19.27 -69.46
C LEU A 610 11.94 -19.41 -69.29
N LEU A 611 12.43 -19.59 -68.06
CA LEU A 611 13.83 -19.87 -67.76
C LEU A 611 14.18 -21.37 -67.87
N GLY A 612 13.23 -22.22 -68.28
CA GLY A 612 13.45 -23.65 -68.51
C GLY A 612 12.93 -24.57 -67.41
N TYR A 613 12.20 -24.05 -66.42
CA TYR A 613 11.54 -24.90 -65.42
C TYR A 613 10.32 -25.63 -66.01
N PRO A 614 9.91 -26.78 -65.44
CA PRO A 614 8.84 -27.60 -66.01
C PRO A 614 7.46 -26.93 -66.05
N GLU A 615 6.72 -27.11 -67.16
CA GLU A 615 5.36 -26.57 -67.33
C GLU A 615 4.38 -27.05 -66.25
N LYS A 616 4.63 -28.25 -65.70
CA LYS A 616 3.84 -28.86 -64.63
C LYS A 616 3.77 -27.98 -63.38
N LEU A 617 4.67 -27.01 -63.19
CA LEU A 617 4.58 -26.06 -62.10
C LEU A 617 3.27 -25.25 -62.10
N ARG A 618 2.63 -25.02 -63.27
CA ARG A 618 1.33 -24.34 -63.35
C ARG A 618 0.20 -25.11 -62.68
N SER A 619 0.31 -26.42 -62.51
CA SER A 619 -0.76 -27.23 -61.90
C SER A 619 -0.80 -27.11 -60.38
N PHE A 620 0.22 -26.52 -59.74
CA PHE A 620 0.24 -26.36 -58.29
C PHE A 620 -0.60 -25.15 -57.88
N PRO A 621 -1.70 -25.35 -57.11
CA PRO A 621 -2.54 -24.25 -56.65
C PRO A 621 -1.80 -23.41 -55.61
N TYR A 622 -2.10 -22.11 -55.58
CA TYR A 622 -1.66 -21.26 -54.48
C TYR A 622 -2.52 -21.53 -53.24
N GLU A 623 -1.87 -21.82 -52.11
CA GLU A 623 -2.52 -22.04 -50.81
C GLU A 623 -2.40 -20.78 -49.96
N GLN A 624 -3.54 -20.11 -49.73
CA GLN A 624 -3.62 -18.99 -48.81
C GLN A 624 -3.25 -19.44 -47.39
N ASP A 625 -2.61 -18.57 -46.61
CA ASP A 625 -2.22 -18.83 -45.22
C ASP A 625 -1.23 -19.99 -45.03
N PHE A 626 -0.52 -20.42 -46.08
CA PHE A 626 0.62 -21.33 -45.93
C PHE A 626 1.81 -20.62 -45.28
N ALA A 627 2.11 -19.42 -45.76
CA ALA A 627 3.26 -18.62 -45.35
C ALA A 627 2.85 -17.33 -44.63
N ILE A 628 3.73 -16.85 -43.77
CA ILE A 628 3.66 -15.56 -43.09
C ILE A 628 4.96 -14.82 -43.35
N ARG A 629 4.99 -13.49 -43.17
CA ARG A 629 6.27 -12.77 -43.23
C ARG A 629 7.12 -13.04 -41.98
N GLY A 630 8.39 -12.69 -42.08
CA GLY A 630 9.41 -12.87 -41.05
C GLY A 630 10.06 -14.25 -41.05
N LEU A 631 9.73 -15.12 -42.01
CA LEU A 631 10.32 -16.45 -42.15
C LEU A 631 11.71 -16.39 -42.78
N TRP A 632 12.52 -17.39 -42.46
CA TRP A 632 13.91 -17.51 -42.89
C TRP A 632 14.01 -18.70 -43.84
N PHE A 633 14.36 -18.47 -45.09
CA PHE A 633 14.63 -19.56 -46.03
C PHE A 633 16.12 -19.87 -46.02
N ASP A 634 16.47 -21.06 -45.54
CA ASP A 634 17.83 -21.59 -45.59
C ASP A 634 18.11 -22.14 -46.99
N ARG A 635 19.01 -21.45 -47.68
CA ARG A 635 19.40 -21.76 -49.06
C ARG A 635 20.27 -23.01 -49.16
N THR A 636 20.89 -23.45 -48.07
CA THR A 636 21.74 -24.64 -48.05
C THR A 636 20.91 -25.91 -48.06
N PHE A 637 19.93 -26.01 -47.16
CA PHE A 637 19.13 -27.23 -46.99
C PHE A 637 17.70 -27.13 -47.55
N GLY A 638 17.32 -25.99 -48.15
CA GLY A 638 16.00 -25.79 -48.73
C GLY A 638 14.87 -25.76 -47.68
N ASN A 639 15.18 -25.28 -46.48
CA ASN A 639 14.25 -25.31 -45.34
C ASN A 639 13.68 -23.91 -45.07
N LEU A 640 12.37 -23.84 -44.88
CA LEU A 640 11.70 -22.64 -44.38
C LEU A 640 11.61 -22.72 -42.85
N LEU A 641 12.23 -21.77 -42.18
CA LEU A 641 12.40 -21.74 -40.74
C LEU A 641 11.67 -20.54 -40.13
N LYS A 642 10.91 -20.81 -39.08
CA LYS A 642 10.45 -19.80 -38.15
C LYS A 642 11.41 -19.77 -36.97
N VAL A 643 11.96 -18.61 -36.67
CA VAL A 643 12.98 -18.44 -35.63
C VAL A 643 12.58 -17.38 -34.61
N ASP A 644 13.13 -17.46 -33.40
CA ASP A 644 12.97 -16.44 -32.36
C ASP A 644 13.96 -15.27 -32.51
N GLY A 645 13.86 -14.28 -31.61
CA GLY A 645 14.74 -13.11 -31.59
C GLY A 645 16.24 -13.41 -31.41
N PHE A 646 16.60 -14.63 -31.00
CA PHE A 646 17.98 -15.08 -30.83
C PHE A 646 18.47 -15.93 -32.00
N GLY A 647 17.60 -16.41 -32.89
CA GLY A 647 17.94 -17.31 -33.99
C GLY A 647 17.69 -18.78 -33.69
N ASN A 648 17.00 -19.11 -32.60
CA ASN A 648 16.59 -20.48 -32.32
C ASN A 648 15.41 -20.88 -33.20
N ILE A 649 15.43 -22.10 -33.72
CA ILE A 649 14.38 -22.63 -34.59
C ILE A 649 13.16 -23.00 -33.75
N LEU A 650 12.00 -22.42 -34.10
CA LEU A 650 10.69 -22.68 -33.51
C LEU A 650 9.96 -23.75 -34.31
N VAL A 651 9.83 -23.54 -35.62
CA VAL A 651 9.15 -24.41 -36.57
C VAL A 651 10.00 -24.48 -37.84
N GLY A 652 10.05 -25.65 -38.48
CA GLY A 652 10.74 -25.83 -39.75
C GLY A 652 9.87 -26.62 -40.71
N ILE A 653 9.89 -26.24 -41.99
CA ILE A 653 9.19 -26.92 -43.08
C ILE A 653 10.18 -27.16 -44.23
N HIS A 654 10.06 -28.32 -44.87
CA HIS A 654 10.80 -28.69 -46.07
C HIS A 654 9.82 -29.23 -47.12
N GLY A 655 9.75 -28.57 -48.28
CA GLY A 655 8.60 -28.72 -49.17
C GLY A 655 7.30 -28.45 -48.41
N TYR A 656 6.29 -29.31 -48.52
CA TYR A 656 5.04 -29.15 -47.76
C TYR A 656 5.03 -29.82 -46.38
N ASN A 657 6.13 -30.42 -45.95
CA ASN A 657 6.16 -31.25 -44.75
C ASN A 657 6.88 -30.53 -43.60
N TYR A 658 6.35 -30.65 -42.39
CA TYR A 658 7.06 -30.23 -41.19
C TYR A 658 8.34 -31.03 -41.03
N LEU A 659 9.43 -30.35 -40.67
CA LEU A 659 10.71 -30.98 -40.39
C LEU A 659 10.64 -31.74 -39.05
N PRO A 660 10.90 -33.06 -39.05
CA PRO A 660 11.04 -33.83 -37.83
C PRO A 660 12.18 -33.28 -36.96
N ARG A 661 12.07 -33.46 -35.64
CA ARG A 661 13.12 -33.02 -34.70
C ARG A 661 14.48 -33.69 -34.95
N SER A 662 14.50 -34.92 -35.47
CA SER A 662 15.71 -35.61 -35.90
C SER A 662 16.41 -34.84 -37.01
N ASP A 663 15.66 -34.39 -38.01
CA ASP A 663 16.19 -33.69 -39.18
C ASP A 663 16.62 -32.28 -38.84
N ILE A 664 15.85 -31.59 -37.97
CA ILE A 664 16.29 -30.30 -37.42
C ILE A 664 17.62 -30.47 -36.67
N ARG A 665 17.80 -31.52 -35.86
CA ARG A 665 19.08 -31.77 -35.15
C ARG A 665 20.21 -32.18 -36.11
N ARG A 666 19.89 -32.86 -37.21
CA ARG A 666 20.87 -33.24 -38.23
C ARG A 666 21.40 -32.03 -38.99
N HIS A 667 20.50 -31.17 -39.48
CA HIS A 667 20.87 -29.97 -40.25
C HIS A 667 21.32 -28.82 -39.34
N TYR A 668 20.76 -28.71 -38.13
CA TYR A 668 21.02 -27.66 -37.15
C TYR A 668 21.28 -28.30 -35.77
N PRO A 669 22.52 -28.75 -35.48
CA PRO A 669 22.84 -29.45 -34.22
C PRO A 669 22.44 -28.70 -32.95
N ASN A 670 22.62 -27.38 -32.93
CA ASN A 670 22.21 -26.50 -31.82
C ASN A 670 20.77 -25.97 -31.94
N LYS A 671 19.98 -26.44 -32.91
CA LYS A 671 18.63 -25.93 -33.26
C LYS A 671 18.62 -24.40 -33.41
N PHE A 672 19.69 -23.88 -33.97
CA PHE A 672 20.02 -22.47 -33.98
C PHE A 672 20.66 -22.14 -35.32
N ILE A 673 20.34 -20.94 -35.83
CA ILE A 673 20.96 -20.38 -37.01
C ILE A 673 21.59 -19.03 -36.68
N SER A 674 22.88 -18.89 -37.01
CA SER A 674 23.66 -17.71 -36.65
C SER A 674 23.31 -16.53 -37.53
N LEU A 675 23.10 -15.37 -36.91
CA LEU A 675 22.99 -14.08 -37.60
C LEU A 675 24.25 -13.72 -38.42
N ARG A 676 25.40 -14.37 -38.17
CA ARG A 676 26.63 -14.16 -38.95
C ARG A 676 26.63 -14.91 -40.30
N HIS A 677 25.78 -15.93 -40.45
CA HIS A 677 25.66 -16.74 -41.67
C HIS A 677 24.42 -16.36 -42.50
N LEU A 678 23.90 -15.14 -42.30
CA LEU A 678 22.75 -14.62 -43.08
C LEU A 678 23.02 -14.57 -44.59
N GLU A 679 24.26 -14.67 -45.05
CA GLU A 679 24.59 -14.79 -46.48
C GLU A 679 23.90 -15.99 -47.17
N ASN A 680 23.66 -17.08 -46.42
CA ASN A 680 22.96 -18.26 -46.90
C ASN A 680 21.48 -18.29 -46.49
N VAL A 681 20.95 -17.22 -45.90
CA VAL A 681 19.57 -17.15 -45.43
C VAL A 681 18.84 -15.97 -46.06
N LEU A 682 17.68 -16.23 -46.66
CA LEU A 682 16.77 -15.18 -47.10
C LEU A 682 15.78 -14.87 -45.98
N VAL A 683 15.81 -13.63 -45.46
CA VAL A 683 14.86 -13.18 -44.44
C VAL A 683 13.70 -12.46 -45.12
N MET A 684 12.54 -13.11 -45.13
CA MET A 684 11.37 -12.74 -45.92
C MET A 684 10.45 -11.80 -45.13
N ASN A 685 10.81 -10.52 -45.06
CA ASN A 685 10.19 -9.54 -44.15
C ASN A 685 9.03 -8.73 -44.76
N SER A 686 8.83 -8.83 -46.07
CA SER A 686 7.83 -8.08 -46.81
C SER A 686 6.58 -8.91 -47.07
N LEU A 687 5.43 -8.26 -47.19
CA LEU A 687 4.22 -8.92 -47.69
C LEU A 687 4.37 -9.36 -49.15
N PHE A 688 5.23 -8.70 -49.94
CA PHE A 688 5.61 -9.17 -51.28
C PHE A 688 6.33 -10.53 -51.25
N ASP A 689 6.97 -10.89 -50.14
CA ASP A 689 7.73 -12.14 -50.04
C ASP A 689 6.84 -13.37 -49.85
N ILE A 690 5.54 -13.22 -49.55
CA ILE A 690 4.65 -14.36 -49.29
C ILE A 690 4.55 -15.27 -50.51
N ALA A 691 4.33 -14.70 -51.70
CA ALA A 691 4.29 -15.44 -52.95
C ALA A 691 5.65 -16.08 -53.27
N HIS A 692 6.75 -15.35 -53.01
CA HIS A 692 8.12 -15.85 -53.19
C HIS A 692 8.38 -17.07 -52.30
N ILE A 693 8.04 -17.02 -51.01
CA ILE A 693 8.15 -18.15 -50.08
C ILE A 693 7.40 -19.36 -50.61
N TYR A 694 6.16 -19.16 -51.08
CA TYR A 694 5.34 -20.26 -51.56
C TYR A 694 5.95 -20.91 -52.80
N VAL A 695 6.41 -20.11 -53.78
CA VAL A 695 7.12 -20.64 -54.97
C VAL A 695 8.34 -21.46 -54.59
N LEU A 696 9.20 -20.95 -53.69
CA LEU A 696 10.38 -21.70 -53.23
C LEU A 696 9.97 -23.07 -52.70
N ILE A 697 9.00 -23.11 -51.80
CA ILE A 697 8.57 -24.33 -51.15
C ILE A 697 7.89 -25.30 -52.12
N THR A 698 7.12 -24.79 -53.08
CA THR A 698 6.55 -25.59 -54.18
C THR A 698 7.64 -26.21 -55.04
N LEU A 699 8.71 -25.48 -55.37
CA LEU A 699 9.85 -26.04 -56.12
C LEU A 699 10.57 -27.13 -55.34
N ILE A 700 10.87 -26.90 -54.05
CA ILE A 700 11.49 -27.92 -53.18
C ILE A 700 10.61 -29.17 -53.18
N HIS A 701 9.31 -29.01 -52.92
CA HIS A 701 8.37 -30.12 -52.92
C HIS A 701 8.31 -30.85 -54.26
N TYR A 702 8.28 -30.12 -55.38
CA TYR A 702 8.25 -30.70 -56.71
C TYR A 702 9.49 -31.56 -56.97
N PHE A 703 10.69 -30.98 -56.84
CA PHE A 703 11.93 -31.68 -57.17
C PHE A 703 12.21 -32.85 -56.24
N ASP A 704 11.87 -32.75 -54.96
CA ASP A 704 12.08 -33.82 -53.99
C ASP A 704 11.21 -35.06 -54.20
N ASN A 705 10.05 -34.90 -54.84
CA ASN A 705 9.05 -35.96 -55.01
C ASN A 705 8.90 -36.39 -56.46
N HIS A 706 9.64 -35.78 -57.39
CA HIS A 706 9.58 -36.12 -58.80
C HIS A 706 10.48 -37.33 -59.08
N LYS A 707 9.96 -38.29 -59.86
CA LYS A 707 10.62 -39.60 -60.08
C LYS A 707 11.99 -39.51 -60.76
N ASP A 708 12.22 -38.44 -61.51
CA ASP A 708 13.46 -38.22 -62.28
C ASP A 708 14.58 -37.57 -61.47
N TYR A 709 14.33 -37.24 -60.20
CA TYR A 709 15.27 -36.53 -59.34
C TYR A 709 15.52 -37.31 -58.05
N GLU A 710 16.77 -37.43 -57.65
CA GLU A 710 17.18 -38.06 -56.40
C GLU A 710 17.81 -37.03 -55.47
N ARG A 711 17.44 -37.02 -54.19
CA ARG A 711 18.06 -36.12 -53.20
C ARG A 711 19.56 -36.42 -53.07
N THR A 712 20.37 -35.37 -52.99
CA THR A 712 21.81 -35.52 -52.76
C THR A 712 22.08 -36.07 -51.35
N SER A 713 23.19 -36.80 -51.18
CA SER A 713 23.54 -37.46 -49.92
C SER A 713 23.85 -36.48 -48.78
N ASP A 714 24.31 -35.27 -49.12
CA ASP A 714 24.53 -34.15 -48.20
C ASP A 714 23.26 -33.34 -47.90
N GLY A 715 22.15 -33.62 -48.60
CA GLY A 715 20.86 -32.96 -48.40
C GLY A 715 20.79 -31.51 -48.90
N THR A 716 21.70 -31.09 -49.80
CA THR A 716 21.79 -29.71 -50.28
C THR A 716 21.09 -29.46 -51.63
N GLY A 717 20.49 -30.49 -52.21
CA GLY A 717 19.71 -30.39 -53.44
C GLY A 717 19.23 -31.73 -53.98
N VAL A 718 18.98 -31.76 -55.28
CA VAL A 718 18.62 -32.96 -56.03
C VAL A 718 19.55 -33.18 -57.22
N ARG A 719 19.62 -34.42 -57.70
CA ARG A 719 20.40 -34.86 -58.85
C ARG A 719 19.49 -35.50 -59.88
N ASN A 720 19.72 -35.18 -61.15
CA ASN A 720 19.16 -35.89 -62.30
C ASN A 720 20.30 -36.21 -63.27
N GLY A 721 20.71 -37.49 -63.33
CA GLY A 721 21.90 -37.92 -64.06
C GLY A 721 23.17 -37.19 -63.59
N ASP A 722 23.84 -36.51 -64.53
CA ASP A 722 25.06 -35.74 -64.29
C ASP A 722 24.80 -34.30 -63.79
N THR A 723 23.54 -33.89 -63.68
CA THR A 723 23.16 -32.53 -63.27
C THR A 723 22.77 -32.49 -61.80
N ILE A 724 23.38 -31.58 -61.04
CA ILE A 724 23.02 -31.29 -59.65
C ILE A 724 22.30 -29.94 -59.61
N ILE A 725 21.11 -29.93 -59.00
CA ILE A 725 20.33 -28.73 -58.75
C ILE A 725 20.37 -28.48 -57.25
N SER A 726 21.18 -27.52 -56.82
CA SER A 726 21.25 -27.12 -55.42
C SER A 726 20.03 -26.28 -55.01
N TYR A 727 19.60 -26.38 -53.76
CA TYR A 727 18.56 -25.48 -53.25
C TYR A 727 18.99 -24.01 -53.25
N LYS A 728 20.30 -23.76 -53.17
CA LYS A 728 20.88 -22.43 -53.26
C LYS A 728 20.66 -21.80 -54.63
N SER A 729 20.90 -22.56 -55.70
CA SER A 729 20.69 -22.11 -57.08
C SER A 729 19.19 -21.95 -57.40
N LEU A 730 18.33 -22.86 -56.92
CA LEU A 730 16.88 -22.67 -57.02
C LEU A 730 16.45 -21.34 -56.38
N ALA A 731 16.96 -21.01 -55.21
CA ALA A 731 16.66 -19.76 -54.55
C ALA A 731 17.17 -18.53 -55.32
N GLU A 732 18.29 -18.63 -56.02
CA GLU A 732 18.82 -17.56 -56.88
C GLU A 732 17.93 -17.34 -58.11
N ASP A 733 17.48 -18.41 -58.74
CA ASP A 733 16.58 -18.35 -59.89
C ASP A 733 15.22 -17.74 -59.51
N VAL A 734 14.65 -18.14 -58.38
CA VAL A 734 13.40 -17.56 -57.89
C VAL A 734 13.59 -16.08 -57.54
N LEU A 735 14.67 -15.71 -56.86
CA LEU A 735 14.95 -14.30 -56.54
C LEU A 735 15.12 -13.46 -57.83
N SER A 736 15.79 -14.01 -58.85
CA SER A 736 15.93 -13.39 -60.17
C SER A 736 14.56 -13.23 -60.85
N ALA A 737 13.71 -14.25 -60.79
CA ALA A 737 12.35 -14.21 -61.32
C ALA A 737 11.47 -13.16 -60.61
N VAL A 738 11.53 -13.09 -59.27
CA VAL A 738 10.82 -12.08 -58.46
C VAL A 738 11.26 -10.66 -58.85
N ASN A 739 12.58 -10.43 -58.97
CA ASN A 739 13.11 -9.14 -59.38
C ASN A 739 12.65 -8.74 -60.79
N TYR A 740 12.64 -9.67 -61.75
CA TYR A 740 12.11 -9.44 -63.08
C TYR A 740 10.61 -9.11 -63.04
N VAL A 741 9.83 -9.86 -62.26
CA VAL A 741 8.37 -9.65 -62.13
C VAL A 741 8.06 -8.26 -61.58
N HIS A 742 8.79 -7.78 -60.58
CA HIS A 742 8.54 -6.45 -60.01
C HIS A 742 9.04 -5.26 -60.87
N ASN A 743 10.08 -5.46 -61.68
CA ASN A 743 10.73 -4.36 -62.41
C ASN A 743 10.41 -4.33 -63.91
N ASP A 744 10.36 -5.50 -64.56
CA ASP A 744 10.43 -5.62 -66.02
C ASP A 744 9.19 -6.34 -66.63
N SER A 745 8.28 -6.84 -65.80
CA SER A 745 7.08 -7.56 -66.25
C SER A 745 5.82 -6.68 -66.36
N SER A 746 4.72 -7.28 -66.82
CA SER A 746 3.40 -6.65 -66.86
C SER A 746 2.72 -6.49 -65.49
N LEU A 747 3.32 -6.98 -64.39
CA LEU A 747 2.67 -6.97 -63.06
C LEU A 747 2.05 -5.61 -62.71
N LYS A 748 2.85 -4.54 -62.81
CA LYS A 748 2.39 -3.18 -62.48
C LYS A 748 1.27 -2.72 -63.42
N SER A 749 1.36 -3.01 -64.72
CA SER A 749 0.30 -2.67 -65.66
C SER A 749 -0.98 -3.45 -65.39
N ASP A 750 -0.87 -4.73 -65.05
CA ASP A 750 -2.02 -5.61 -64.76
C ASP A 750 -2.76 -5.14 -63.50
N VAL A 751 -2.02 -4.69 -62.49
CA VAL A 751 -2.58 -4.05 -61.30
C VAL A 751 -3.27 -2.74 -61.65
N LEU A 752 -2.63 -1.85 -62.42
CA LEU A 752 -3.21 -0.56 -62.81
C LEU A 752 -4.48 -0.70 -63.65
N GLN A 753 -4.58 -1.75 -64.48
CA GLN A 753 -5.78 -2.04 -65.27
C GLN A 753 -6.96 -2.51 -64.40
N ASN A 754 -6.70 -3.07 -63.22
CA ASN A 754 -7.72 -3.66 -62.34
C ASN A 754 -7.52 -3.26 -60.87
N LEU A 755 -7.35 -1.96 -60.60
CA LEU A 755 -7.01 -1.45 -59.27
C LEU A 755 -8.00 -1.87 -58.18
N GLU A 756 -9.30 -1.92 -58.48
CA GLU A 756 -10.32 -2.36 -57.52
C GLU A 756 -10.17 -3.83 -57.11
N LYS A 757 -9.68 -4.69 -58.01
CA LYS A 757 -9.44 -6.10 -57.71
C LYS A 757 -8.25 -6.30 -56.79
N TYR A 758 -7.22 -5.44 -56.88
CA TYR A 758 -5.95 -5.67 -56.21
C TYR A 758 -5.66 -4.74 -55.04
N ILE A 759 -6.29 -3.56 -54.95
CA ILE A 759 -5.98 -2.56 -53.92
C ILE A 759 -7.24 -2.17 -53.15
N ILE A 760 -7.15 -2.18 -51.83
CA ILE A 760 -8.20 -1.71 -50.93
C ILE A 760 -8.28 -0.19 -51.01
N LYS A 761 -9.45 0.34 -51.40
CA LYS A 761 -9.72 1.77 -51.38
C LYS A 761 -10.25 2.19 -50.02
N ASP A 762 -9.43 2.91 -49.25
CA ASP A 762 -9.80 3.41 -47.92
C ASP A 762 -10.07 4.93 -47.96
N ASN A 763 -11.32 5.31 -47.69
CA ASN A 763 -11.76 6.70 -47.73
C ASN A 763 -11.16 7.57 -46.61
N ARG A 764 -10.48 6.98 -45.61
CA ARG A 764 -9.86 7.71 -44.49
C ARG A 764 -8.56 8.42 -44.84
N ILE A 765 -7.95 8.13 -46.00
CA ILE A 765 -6.67 8.73 -46.41
C ILE A 765 -6.72 10.27 -46.47
N LYS A 766 -7.75 10.85 -47.11
CA LYS A 766 -7.90 12.30 -47.22
C LYS A 766 -8.13 12.97 -45.86
N PRO A 767 -9.08 12.52 -45.03
CA PRO A 767 -9.26 13.04 -43.67
C PRO A 767 -7.99 13.00 -42.84
N LEU A 768 -7.21 11.91 -42.89
CA LEU A 768 -5.97 11.80 -42.14
C LEU A 768 -4.94 12.86 -42.57
N LEU A 769 -4.68 12.99 -43.86
CA LEU A 769 -3.69 13.94 -44.38
C LEU A 769 -4.13 15.40 -44.11
N GLN A 770 -5.43 15.68 -44.18
CA GLN A 770 -6.00 16.98 -43.83
C GLN A 770 -5.90 17.27 -42.33
N LEU A 771 -6.15 16.28 -41.46
CA LEU A 771 -6.01 16.40 -40.01
C LEU A 771 -4.58 16.78 -39.63
N ILE A 772 -3.59 16.11 -40.21
CA ILE A 772 -2.15 16.39 -40.00
C ILE A 772 -1.83 17.84 -40.36
N ARG A 773 -2.26 18.27 -41.55
CA ARG A 773 -2.04 19.63 -42.03
C ARG A 773 -2.71 20.69 -41.16
N ALA A 774 -3.96 20.45 -40.74
CA ALA A 774 -4.72 21.38 -39.91
C ALA A 774 -4.05 21.67 -38.56
N HIS A 775 -3.22 20.75 -38.05
CA HIS A 775 -2.46 20.91 -36.81
C HIS A 775 -1.01 21.39 -37.05
N GLY A 776 -0.69 21.87 -38.25
CA GLY A 776 0.63 22.38 -38.60
C GLY A 776 1.69 21.30 -38.90
N GLY A 777 1.29 20.03 -39.01
CA GLY A 777 2.16 18.95 -39.45
C GLY A 777 2.43 19.01 -40.96
N ARG A 778 3.64 18.68 -41.37
CA ARG A 778 4.06 18.56 -42.77
C ARG A 778 4.10 17.10 -43.19
N THR A 779 3.60 16.79 -44.37
CA THR A 779 3.49 15.41 -44.88
C THR A 779 4.50 15.15 -45.99
N PHE A 780 5.09 13.96 -46.03
CA PHE A 780 5.91 13.54 -47.16
C PHE A 780 5.67 12.08 -47.56
N LEU A 781 5.79 11.80 -48.85
CA LEU A 781 5.78 10.44 -49.40
C LEU A 781 7.22 10.01 -49.67
N LEU A 782 7.58 8.79 -49.26
CA LEU A 782 8.88 8.19 -49.53
C LEU A 782 8.70 6.72 -49.93
N THR A 783 8.63 6.47 -51.23
CA THR A 783 8.34 5.13 -51.78
C THR A 783 9.47 4.61 -52.68
N ASN A 784 9.61 3.29 -52.71
CA ASN A 784 10.52 2.60 -53.65
C ASN A 784 9.93 2.49 -55.06
N SER A 785 8.62 2.62 -55.21
CA SER A 785 7.93 2.59 -56.50
C SER A 785 8.34 3.76 -57.39
N ASP A 786 8.29 3.56 -58.71
CA ASP A 786 8.52 4.60 -59.71
C ASP A 786 7.33 5.58 -59.77
N TYR A 787 7.52 6.72 -60.44
CA TYR A 787 6.50 7.75 -60.53
C TYR A 787 5.23 7.29 -61.26
N SER A 788 5.35 6.58 -62.38
CA SER A 788 4.19 6.19 -63.19
C SER A 788 3.25 5.28 -62.42
N TYR A 789 3.81 4.29 -61.72
CA TYR A 789 3.04 3.40 -60.86
C TYR A 789 2.47 4.13 -59.65
N THR A 790 3.29 4.94 -58.97
CA THR A 790 2.87 5.76 -57.81
C THR A 790 1.71 6.68 -58.16
N ASN A 791 1.78 7.34 -59.32
CA ASN A 791 0.74 8.24 -59.80
C ASN A 791 -0.56 7.48 -60.10
N GLY A 792 -0.49 6.32 -60.75
CA GLY A 792 -1.68 5.51 -61.02
C GLY A 792 -2.39 5.04 -59.74
N VAL A 793 -1.63 4.52 -58.77
CA VAL A 793 -2.17 4.05 -57.49
C VAL A 793 -2.74 5.20 -56.65
N LEU A 794 -1.99 6.30 -56.48
CA LEU A 794 -2.44 7.42 -55.65
C LEU A 794 -3.57 8.22 -56.30
N ASN A 795 -3.66 8.25 -57.64
CA ASN A 795 -4.83 8.80 -58.32
C ASN A 795 -6.09 7.99 -58.00
N TYR A 796 -6.00 6.66 -57.93
CA TYR A 796 -7.14 5.83 -57.52
C TYR A 796 -7.54 6.01 -56.05
N LEU A 797 -6.55 6.13 -55.14
CA LEU A 797 -6.79 6.25 -53.70
C LEU A 797 -7.23 7.66 -53.26
N ILE A 798 -6.59 8.70 -53.79
CA ILE A 798 -6.81 10.10 -53.40
C ILE A 798 -7.50 10.85 -54.54
N GLY A 799 -6.98 10.77 -55.75
CA GLY A 799 -7.49 11.53 -56.89
C GLY A 799 -6.36 12.19 -57.69
N PRO A 800 -6.70 12.90 -58.78
CA PRO A 800 -5.71 13.46 -59.70
C PRO A 800 -4.80 14.51 -59.06
N ASP A 801 -5.27 15.13 -57.96
CA ASP A 801 -4.57 16.16 -57.19
C ASP A 801 -3.79 15.60 -55.99
N TRP A 802 -3.47 14.30 -55.97
CA TRP A 802 -2.84 13.65 -54.82
C TRP A 802 -1.53 14.32 -54.36
N THR A 803 -0.74 14.88 -55.29
CA THR A 803 0.51 15.59 -54.98
C THR A 803 0.27 16.80 -54.06
N SER A 804 -0.93 17.39 -54.07
CA SER A 804 -1.29 18.52 -53.20
C SER A 804 -1.44 18.14 -51.72
N TYR A 805 -1.60 16.84 -51.42
CA TYR A 805 -1.74 16.32 -50.05
C TYR A 805 -0.38 16.08 -49.38
N PHE A 806 0.71 16.06 -50.14
CA PHE A 806 2.07 15.93 -49.63
C PHE A 806 2.83 17.26 -49.80
N ASP A 807 3.59 17.66 -48.78
CA ASP A 807 4.53 18.78 -48.91
C ASP A 807 5.74 18.41 -49.78
N VAL A 808 6.11 17.13 -49.80
CA VAL A 808 7.16 16.56 -50.66
C VAL A 808 6.80 15.13 -51.03
N SER A 809 7.00 14.75 -52.30
CA SER A 809 6.87 13.36 -52.74
C SER A 809 8.18 12.86 -53.33
N ILE A 810 8.69 11.73 -52.81
CA ILE A 810 9.94 11.11 -53.25
C ILE A 810 9.65 9.67 -53.69
N VAL A 811 9.87 9.41 -54.97
CA VAL A 811 9.76 8.08 -55.60
C VAL A 811 11.14 7.47 -55.80
N GLU A 812 11.20 6.19 -56.19
CA GLU A 812 12.46 5.48 -56.43
C GLU A 812 13.50 5.63 -55.30
N ALA A 813 13.04 5.67 -54.04
CA ALA A 813 13.90 5.97 -52.89
C ALA A 813 15.02 4.94 -52.68
N LYS A 814 14.79 3.68 -53.09
CA LYS A 814 15.70 2.54 -52.87
C LYS A 814 16.01 2.30 -51.38
N LYS A 815 15.01 2.43 -50.51
CA LYS A 815 15.11 2.02 -49.10
C LYS A 815 15.52 0.53 -49.03
N PRO A 816 16.45 0.14 -48.14
CA PRO A 816 17.03 0.92 -47.04
C PRO A 816 18.23 1.81 -47.40
N LEU A 817 18.74 1.76 -48.64
CA LEU A 817 19.93 2.52 -49.05
C LEU A 817 19.75 4.02 -48.81
N TRP A 818 18.54 4.54 -48.99
CA TRP A 818 18.15 5.93 -48.77
C TRP A 818 18.50 6.49 -47.39
N PHE A 819 18.38 5.66 -46.34
CA PHE A 819 18.70 6.04 -44.95
C PHE A 819 20.21 6.02 -44.66
N VAL A 820 21.02 5.53 -45.59
CA VAL A 820 22.47 5.37 -45.43
C VAL A 820 23.20 6.29 -46.42
N LYS A 821 23.49 5.80 -47.63
CA LYS A 821 24.21 6.54 -48.68
C LYS A 821 23.27 7.18 -49.70
N GLY A 822 22.13 6.52 -49.94
CA GLY A 822 21.14 6.86 -50.95
C GLY A 822 21.69 6.93 -52.37
N THR A 823 20.98 7.66 -53.22
CA THR A 823 21.27 7.85 -54.64
C THR A 823 21.26 9.33 -55.00
N VAL A 824 21.46 9.63 -56.29
CA VAL A 824 21.35 11.00 -56.80
C VAL A 824 19.92 11.51 -56.62
N PHE A 825 19.78 12.70 -56.03
CA PHE A 825 18.49 13.37 -55.82
C PHE A 825 18.08 14.09 -57.11
N ARG A 826 16.94 13.73 -57.71
CA ARG A 826 16.43 14.32 -58.96
C ARG A 826 15.01 14.85 -58.80
N GLN A 827 14.61 15.81 -59.64
CA GLN A 827 13.21 16.22 -59.77
C GLN A 827 12.57 15.45 -60.94
N ILE A 828 11.34 15.00 -60.78
CA ILE A 828 10.54 14.37 -61.83
C ILE A 828 9.81 15.45 -62.62
N ASP A 829 9.81 15.33 -63.95
CA ASP A 829 8.84 16.01 -64.79
C ASP A 829 7.52 15.23 -64.73
N THR A 830 6.50 15.80 -64.10
CA THR A 830 5.22 15.12 -63.87
C THR A 830 4.42 14.93 -65.16
N ALA A 831 4.72 15.66 -66.23
CA ALA A 831 4.05 15.53 -67.52
C ALA A 831 4.56 14.31 -68.31
N THR A 832 5.86 14.05 -68.27
CA THR A 832 6.49 12.91 -68.96
C THR A 832 6.72 11.70 -68.05
N GLY A 833 6.74 11.92 -66.74
CA GLY A 833 7.09 10.94 -65.72
C GLY A 833 8.59 10.64 -65.61
N THR A 834 9.44 11.38 -66.32
CA THR A 834 10.88 11.12 -66.36
C THR A 834 11.67 12.02 -65.41
N PRO A 835 12.80 11.56 -64.84
CA PRO A 835 13.68 12.42 -64.07
C PRO A 835 14.30 13.52 -64.95
N LYS A 836 14.23 14.77 -64.50
CA LYS A 836 14.95 15.90 -65.11
C LYS A 836 16.46 15.65 -65.03
N ILE A 837 17.17 16.14 -66.04
CA ILE A 837 18.64 16.02 -66.12
C ILE A 837 19.29 16.85 -65.00
N GLY A 838 20.26 16.26 -64.31
CA GLY A 838 21.05 16.93 -63.27
C GLY A 838 20.73 16.46 -61.84
N VAL A 839 21.39 17.11 -60.88
CA VAL A 839 21.19 16.88 -59.43
C VAL A 839 20.38 18.05 -58.87
N HIS A 840 19.29 17.76 -58.17
CA HIS A 840 18.49 18.80 -57.53
C HIS A 840 19.20 19.32 -56.27
N GLN A 841 19.46 20.62 -56.22
CA GLN A 841 20.07 21.30 -55.05
C GLN A 841 19.15 22.35 -54.41
N GLY A 842 17.97 22.59 -54.99
CA GLY A 842 17.01 23.58 -54.49
C GLY A 842 16.21 23.08 -53.28
N LEU A 843 15.55 24.01 -52.59
CA LEU A 843 14.57 23.65 -51.56
C LEU A 843 13.42 22.83 -52.16
N LEU A 844 12.95 21.83 -51.41
CA LEU A 844 11.85 20.99 -51.87
C LEU A 844 10.53 21.76 -51.81
N LYS A 845 9.79 21.74 -52.92
CA LYS A 845 8.54 22.49 -53.09
C LYS A 845 7.34 21.57 -53.05
N LYS A 846 6.24 22.10 -52.51
CA LYS A 846 4.95 21.41 -52.47
C LYS A 846 4.40 21.22 -53.88
N GLY A 847 3.89 20.01 -54.15
CA GLY A 847 3.36 19.60 -55.46
C GLY A 847 4.42 19.07 -56.42
N ASP A 848 5.71 19.36 -56.19
CA ASP A 848 6.79 18.78 -56.97
C ASP A 848 7.07 17.33 -56.51
N VAL A 849 7.47 16.50 -57.48
CA VAL A 849 7.87 15.11 -57.25
C VAL A 849 9.37 14.96 -57.48
N TYR A 850 10.01 14.18 -56.63
CA TYR A 850 11.44 13.92 -56.64
C TYR A 850 11.72 12.42 -56.72
N ALA A 851 12.92 12.05 -57.15
CA ALA A 851 13.35 10.66 -57.27
C ALA A 851 14.71 10.44 -56.61
N GLY A 852 14.85 9.29 -55.96
CA GLY A 852 16.10 8.85 -55.33
C GLY A 852 16.48 9.66 -54.10
N GLY A 853 17.74 10.09 -54.05
CA GLY A 853 18.23 10.92 -52.96
C GLY A 853 18.68 10.14 -51.72
N ASN A 854 18.88 10.88 -50.63
CA ASN A 854 19.19 10.34 -49.32
C ASN A 854 18.57 11.19 -48.21
N SER A 855 18.52 10.61 -47.00
CA SER A 855 17.99 11.26 -45.80
C SER A 855 18.71 12.56 -45.39
N ASP A 856 20.01 12.72 -45.69
CA ASP A 856 20.76 13.93 -45.31
C ASP A 856 20.43 15.11 -46.23
N ASP A 857 20.28 14.84 -47.53
CA ASP A 857 19.76 15.78 -48.50
C ASP A 857 18.32 16.17 -48.18
N PHE A 858 17.46 15.19 -47.85
CA PHE A 858 16.10 15.48 -47.41
C PHE A 858 16.09 16.42 -46.19
N ARG A 859 16.93 16.14 -45.19
CA ARG A 859 17.06 16.99 -43.99
C ARG A 859 17.40 18.43 -44.34
N ARG A 860 18.36 18.63 -45.24
CA ARG A 860 18.83 19.95 -45.69
C ARG A 860 17.82 20.67 -46.57
N LEU A 861 17.29 20.00 -47.59
CA LEU A 861 16.45 20.60 -48.62
C LEU A 861 15.00 20.80 -48.17
N PHE A 862 14.51 20.00 -47.22
CA PHE A 862 13.18 20.13 -46.62
C PHE A 862 13.17 20.83 -45.26
N ASN A 863 14.36 21.08 -44.70
CA ASN A 863 14.57 21.61 -43.35
C ASN A 863 13.85 20.76 -42.28
N ALA A 864 14.02 19.44 -42.33
CA ALA A 864 13.43 18.51 -41.37
C ALA A 864 14.38 18.27 -40.18
N ARG A 865 13.83 18.00 -39.00
CA ARG A 865 14.61 17.60 -37.82
C ARG A 865 14.29 16.16 -37.46
N ASP A 866 15.32 15.32 -37.36
CA ASP A 866 15.17 13.88 -37.23
C ASP A 866 14.24 13.42 -36.10
N ARG A 867 14.30 14.05 -34.92
CA ARG A 867 13.47 13.71 -33.75
C ARG A 867 11.99 14.11 -33.88
N GLU A 868 11.68 14.99 -34.83
CA GLU A 868 10.34 15.50 -35.12
C GLU A 868 9.68 14.73 -36.28
N VAL A 869 10.35 13.71 -36.83
CA VAL A 869 9.83 12.85 -37.90
C VAL A 869 9.16 11.61 -37.30
N LEU A 870 7.91 11.37 -37.70
CA LEU A 870 7.24 10.08 -37.58
C LEU A 870 7.15 9.45 -38.97
N TYR A 871 7.89 8.37 -39.18
CA TYR A 871 7.88 7.64 -40.45
C TYR A 871 7.05 6.36 -40.33
N ILE A 872 6.12 6.21 -41.26
CA ILE A 872 5.07 5.20 -41.28
C ILE A 872 5.31 4.29 -42.48
N GLY A 873 5.51 3.00 -42.22
CA GLY A 873 5.78 2.00 -43.26
C GLY A 873 5.46 0.59 -42.77
N ASP A 874 5.38 -0.38 -43.68
CA ASP A 874 5.12 -1.78 -43.37
C ASP A 874 6.41 -2.61 -43.30
N HIS A 875 7.50 -2.17 -43.96
CA HIS A 875 8.72 -2.95 -44.02
C HIS A 875 9.55 -2.79 -42.73
N ILE A 876 9.52 -3.81 -41.86
CA ILE A 876 10.19 -3.80 -40.54
C ILE A 876 11.69 -3.45 -40.63
N PHE A 877 12.40 -3.96 -41.63
CA PHE A 877 13.82 -3.66 -41.85
C PHE A 877 14.03 -2.33 -42.58
N GLY A 878 13.40 -2.18 -43.76
CA GLY A 878 13.63 -1.07 -44.69
C GLY A 878 13.17 0.28 -44.15
N ASP A 879 11.95 0.33 -43.60
CA ASP A 879 11.33 1.56 -43.14
C ASP A 879 11.56 1.82 -41.67
N VAL A 880 11.44 0.78 -40.82
CA VAL A 880 11.41 0.97 -39.36
C VAL A 880 12.80 0.84 -38.74
N LEU A 881 13.45 -0.32 -38.87
CA LEU A 881 14.75 -0.57 -38.23
C LEU A 881 15.81 0.41 -38.73
N LYS A 882 15.90 0.63 -40.04
CA LYS A 882 16.93 1.49 -40.63
C LYS A 882 16.71 2.95 -40.31
N SER A 883 15.51 3.51 -40.46
CA SER A 883 15.23 4.90 -40.08
C SER A 883 15.49 5.14 -38.57
N LYS A 884 15.09 4.18 -37.72
CA LYS A 884 15.32 4.24 -36.26
C LYS A 884 16.81 4.23 -35.91
N LYS A 885 17.56 3.25 -36.41
CA LYS A 885 18.97 3.06 -36.04
C LYS A 885 19.91 4.10 -36.64
N THR A 886 19.66 4.51 -37.88
CA THR A 886 20.60 5.39 -38.60
C THR A 886 20.28 6.87 -38.41
N LYS A 887 19.00 7.24 -38.27
CA LYS A 887 18.56 8.64 -38.18
C LYS A 887 17.83 8.97 -36.88
N GLY A 888 17.44 7.98 -36.08
CA GLY A 888 16.74 8.23 -34.81
C GLY A 888 15.31 8.72 -34.98
N TRP A 889 14.70 8.48 -36.16
CA TRP A 889 13.32 8.85 -36.44
C TRP A 889 12.35 8.10 -35.51
N ARG A 890 11.18 8.71 -35.28
CA ARG A 890 10.04 7.99 -34.67
C ARG A 890 9.41 7.10 -35.71
N THR A 891 8.96 5.93 -35.31
CA THR A 891 8.54 4.88 -36.24
C THR A 891 7.14 4.37 -35.94
N PHE A 892 6.34 4.22 -37.00
CA PHE A 892 5.04 3.57 -36.97
C PHE A 892 5.09 2.40 -37.95
N LEU A 893 4.95 1.18 -37.44
CA LEU A 893 4.86 -0.01 -38.28
C LEU A 893 3.41 -0.36 -38.63
N VAL A 894 3.11 -0.49 -39.92
CA VAL A 894 1.83 -1.02 -40.40
C VAL A 894 1.92 -2.54 -40.52
N ILE A 895 0.98 -3.25 -39.88
CA ILE A 895 0.91 -4.71 -39.89
C ILE A 895 -0.49 -5.13 -40.34
N PRO A 896 -0.78 -5.21 -41.65
CA PRO A 896 -2.11 -5.57 -42.15
C PRO A 896 -2.66 -6.88 -41.56
N GLU A 897 -1.77 -7.87 -41.34
CA GLU A 897 -2.11 -9.19 -40.78
C GLU A 897 -2.67 -9.10 -39.35
N LEU A 898 -2.40 -7.99 -38.64
CA LEU A 898 -2.78 -7.81 -37.24
C LEU A 898 -4.30 -7.89 -37.01
N VAL A 899 -5.12 -7.57 -38.02
CA VAL A 899 -6.59 -7.72 -37.94
C VAL A 899 -6.98 -9.18 -37.74
N LYS A 900 -6.37 -10.08 -38.52
CA LYS A 900 -6.60 -11.52 -38.42
C LYS A 900 -6.00 -12.06 -37.12
N GLU A 901 -4.77 -11.67 -36.79
CA GLU A 901 -4.08 -12.07 -35.56
C GLU A 901 -4.89 -11.75 -34.29
N ILE A 902 -5.36 -10.51 -34.16
CA ILE A 902 -6.18 -10.09 -33.01
C ILE A 902 -7.50 -10.87 -32.94
N SER A 903 -8.12 -11.14 -34.09
CA SER A 903 -9.36 -11.89 -34.14
C SER A 903 -9.17 -13.31 -33.62
N ILE A 904 -8.13 -14.00 -34.09
CA ILE A 904 -7.80 -15.37 -33.66
C ILE A 904 -7.37 -15.38 -32.20
N TRP A 905 -6.49 -14.46 -31.80
CA TRP A 905 -6.04 -14.33 -30.40
C TRP A 905 -7.22 -14.16 -29.44
N SER A 906 -8.22 -13.36 -29.81
CA SER A 906 -9.41 -13.15 -28.98
C SER A 906 -10.32 -14.38 -28.93
N GLN A 907 -10.40 -15.16 -30.02
CA GLN A 907 -11.27 -16.33 -30.12
C GLN A 907 -10.67 -17.58 -29.48
N ARG A 908 -9.34 -17.74 -29.57
CA ARG A 908 -8.61 -18.95 -29.15
C ARG A 908 -7.57 -18.70 -28.06
N HIS A 909 -7.82 -17.69 -27.22
CA HIS A 909 -6.97 -17.36 -26.07
C HIS A 909 -6.85 -18.52 -25.07
N ASP A 910 -7.90 -19.35 -24.98
CA ASP A 910 -7.96 -20.56 -24.16
C ASP A 910 -6.80 -21.52 -24.43
N LEU A 911 -6.40 -21.68 -25.70
CA LEU A 911 -5.27 -22.53 -26.06
C LEU A 911 -3.94 -21.96 -25.55
N PHE A 912 -3.78 -20.64 -25.62
CA PHE A 912 -2.58 -19.99 -25.10
C PHE A 912 -2.50 -20.13 -23.58
N GLU A 913 -3.60 -19.91 -22.86
CA GLU A 913 -3.68 -20.16 -21.42
C GLU A 913 -3.32 -21.61 -21.09
N LYS A 914 -3.81 -22.57 -21.89
CA LYS A 914 -3.46 -23.97 -21.66
C LYS A 914 -1.99 -24.29 -21.88
N VAL A 915 -1.37 -23.70 -22.90
CA VAL A 915 0.08 -23.83 -23.13
C VAL A 915 0.87 -23.24 -21.96
N VAL A 916 0.45 -22.09 -21.42
CA VAL A 916 1.10 -21.47 -20.26
C VAL A 916 0.93 -22.33 -19.01
N GLU A 917 -0.28 -22.79 -18.71
CA GLU A 917 -0.59 -23.65 -17.57
C GLU A 917 0.24 -24.95 -17.59
N LEU A 918 0.33 -25.62 -18.74
CA LEU A 918 1.15 -26.83 -18.90
C LEU A 918 2.64 -26.51 -18.72
N THR A 919 3.11 -25.35 -19.18
CA THR A 919 4.50 -24.94 -19.01
C THR A 919 4.83 -24.71 -17.53
N GLU A 920 3.96 -24.03 -16.78
CA GLU A 920 4.11 -23.81 -15.34
C GLU A 920 4.10 -25.13 -14.57
N GLN A 921 3.22 -26.07 -14.91
CA GLN A 921 3.19 -27.41 -14.30
C GLN A 921 4.51 -28.16 -14.52
N VAL A 922 5.07 -28.10 -15.73
CA VAL A 922 6.37 -28.70 -16.04
C VAL A 922 7.50 -28.01 -15.26
N GLU A 923 7.46 -26.69 -15.10
CA GLU A 923 8.46 -25.94 -14.33
C GLU A 923 8.45 -26.29 -12.83
N VAL A 924 7.26 -26.43 -12.23
CA VAL A 924 7.11 -26.89 -10.83
C VAL A 924 7.74 -28.27 -10.63
N MET A 925 7.57 -29.18 -11.60
CA MET A 925 8.16 -30.52 -11.57
C MET A 925 9.69 -30.49 -11.62
N TYR A 926 10.30 -29.57 -12.38
CA TYR A 926 11.77 -29.40 -12.41
C TYR A 926 12.36 -28.96 -11.07
N ASN A 927 11.58 -28.28 -10.22
CA ASN A 927 12.02 -27.78 -8.91
C ASN A 927 11.90 -28.83 -7.79
N GLN A 928 11.45 -30.06 -8.09
CA GLN A 928 11.33 -31.14 -7.11
C GLN A 928 12.66 -31.90 -6.94
N ILE A 929 12.95 -32.34 -5.70
CA ILE A 929 14.25 -32.91 -5.30
C ILE A 929 14.58 -34.25 -6.03
N ASN A 930 13.58 -34.98 -6.54
CA ASN A 930 13.78 -36.31 -7.14
C ASN A 930 13.57 -36.33 -8.67
N ILE A 931 14.47 -35.65 -9.39
CA ILE A 931 14.40 -35.46 -10.86
C ILE A 931 14.25 -36.78 -11.65
N THR A 932 14.88 -37.87 -11.20
CA THR A 932 14.86 -39.17 -11.91
C THR A 932 13.45 -39.79 -11.95
N SER A 933 12.66 -39.60 -10.89
CA SER A 933 11.28 -40.12 -10.82
C SER A 933 10.29 -39.32 -11.67
N VAL A 934 10.56 -38.03 -11.88
CA VAL A 934 9.66 -37.09 -12.55
C VAL A 934 10.00 -36.93 -14.05
N GLN A 935 11.16 -37.41 -14.50
CA GLN A 935 11.62 -37.37 -15.89
C GLN A 935 10.59 -37.88 -16.93
N PRO A 936 9.90 -39.02 -16.76
CA PRO A 936 8.89 -39.47 -17.73
C PRO A 936 7.68 -38.53 -17.80
N ILE A 937 7.24 -37.99 -16.66
CA ILE A 937 6.13 -37.03 -16.56
C ILE A 937 6.50 -35.71 -17.25
N ILE A 938 7.74 -35.26 -17.05
CA ILE A 938 8.29 -34.09 -17.77
C ILE A 938 8.33 -34.35 -19.28
N HIS A 939 8.67 -35.55 -19.73
CA HIS A 939 8.66 -35.88 -21.16
C HIS A 939 7.25 -35.85 -21.74
N GLU A 940 6.28 -36.39 -21.01
CA GLU A 940 4.87 -36.36 -21.38
C GLU A 940 4.31 -34.92 -21.42
N GLY A 941 4.54 -34.13 -20.36
CA GLY A 941 4.14 -32.72 -20.32
C GLY A 941 4.76 -31.90 -21.46
N ASN A 942 6.05 -32.09 -21.74
CA ASN A 942 6.71 -31.50 -22.91
C ASN A 942 6.16 -31.98 -24.26
N THR A 943 5.43 -33.09 -24.30
CA THR A 943 4.74 -33.58 -25.50
C THR A 943 3.39 -32.91 -25.65
N GLN A 944 2.60 -32.84 -24.58
CA GLN A 944 1.33 -32.13 -24.55
C GLN A 944 1.49 -30.63 -24.87
N ILE A 945 2.52 -29.97 -24.34
CA ILE A 945 2.84 -28.56 -24.68
C ILE A 945 3.04 -28.39 -26.19
N ARG A 946 3.69 -29.35 -26.86
CA ARG A 946 3.95 -29.27 -28.31
C ARG A 946 2.68 -29.48 -29.11
N GLU A 947 1.87 -30.46 -28.74
CA GLU A 947 0.61 -30.74 -29.40
C GLU A 947 -0.32 -29.53 -29.30
N LYS A 948 -0.44 -28.93 -28.11
CA LYS A 948 -1.24 -27.72 -27.91
C LYS A 948 -0.65 -26.49 -28.60
N THR A 949 0.67 -26.36 -28.65
CA THR A 949 1.33 -25.32 -29.45
C THR A 949 1.00 -25.45 -30.93
N GLN A 950 1.09 -26.67 -31.48
CA GLN A 950 0.77 -26.94 -32.88
C GLN A 950 -0.72 -26.70 -33.19
N GLU A 951 -1.61 -27.14 -32.30
CA GLU A 951 -3.04 -26.88 -32.40
C GLU A 951 -3.31 -25.36 -32.45
N MET A 952 -2.69 -24.59 -31.56
CA MET A 952 -2.81 -23.14 -31.53
C MET A 952 -2.26 -22.48 -32.80
N ASP A 953 -1.07 -22.88 -33.24
CA ASP A 953 -0.41 -22.31 -34.41
C ASP A 953 -1.24 -22.54 -35.69
N ASN A 954 -1.86 -23.72 -35.83
CA ASN A 954 -2.69 -24.07 -37.00
C ASN A 954 -3.91 -23.15 -37.22
N TYR A 955 -4.38 -22.41 -36.21
CA TYR A 955 -5.46 -21.42 -36.39
C TYR A 955 -5.01 -20.19 -37.18
N TYR A 956 -3.72 -19.88 -37.18
CA TYR A 956 -3.17 -18.70 -37.85
C TYR A 956 -2.76 -19.01 -39.28
N SER A 957 -1.86 -19.98 -39.42
CA SER A 957 -1.24 -20.40 -40.68
C SER A 957 -0.53 -21.75 -40.46
N LYS A 958 -0.06 -22.39 -41.53
CA LYS A 958 0.81 -23.57 -41.40
C LYS A 958 2.13 -23.27 -40.68
N MET A 959 2.56 -22.01 -40.67
CA MET A 959 3.73 -21.55 -39.93
C MET A 959 3.36 -20.85 -38.61
N GLY A 960 2.11 -20.93 -38.16
CA GLY A 960 1.63 -20.29 -36.93
C GLY A 960 1.42 -18.78 -37.01
N SER A 961 1.34 -18.12 -35.85
CA SER A 961 1.21 -16.66 -35.74
C SER A 961 2.48 -15.94 -36.21
N LEU A 962 2.33 -14.76 -36.82
CA LEU A 962 3.43 -13.83 -37.13
C LEU A 962 4.26 -13.49 -35.89
N PHE A 963 3.62 -13.43 -34.71
CA PHE A 963 4.26 -12.94 -33.50
C PHE A 963 4.86 -14.02 -32.61
N ARG A 964 4.35 -15.27 -32.70
CA ARG A 964 4.75 -16.34 -31.77
C ARG A 964 4.54 -17.74 -32.33
N SER A 965 5.19 -18.70 -31.67
CA SER A 965 4.83 -20.13 -31.70
C SER A 965 4.70 -20.58 -30.25
N GLY A 966 3.48 -20.93 -29.84
CA GLY A 966 3.17 -21.18 -28.43
C GLY A 966 3.49 -19.97 -27.54
N SER A 967 4.30 -20.20 -26.50
CA SER A 967 4.78 -19.16 -25.57
C SER A 967 5.98 -18.36 -26.08
N ARG A 968 6.61 -18.75 -27.21
CA ARG A 968 7.86 -18.15 -27.70
C ARG A 968 7.60 -17.13 -28.80
N THR A 969 8.14 -15.93 -28.65
CA THR A 969 8.04 -14.85 -29.63
C THR A 969 8.97 -15.06 -30.83
N THR A 970 8.52 -14.64 -32.02
CA THR A 970 9.31 -14.72 -33.26
C THR A 970 10.38 -13.64 -33.35
N PHE A 971 11.31 -13.81 -34.28
CA PHE A 971 12.27 -12.78 -34.69
C PHE A 971 11.55 -11.50 -35.13
N PHE A 972 10.49 -11.62 -35.93
CA PHE A 972 9.68 -10.49 -36.35
C PHE A 972 9.11 -9.72 -35.13
N ALA A 973 8.47 -10.42 -34.18
CA ALA A 973 7.93 -9.79 -32.97
C ALA A 973 9.00 -9.05 -32.18
N SER A 974 10.19 -9.65 -32.01
CA SER A 974 11.31 -9.01 -31.31
C SER A 974 11.79 -7.73 -32.01
N GLN A 975 11.72 -7.68 -33.36
CA GLN A 975 12.04 -6.49 -34.12
C GLN A 975 10.95 -5.42 -33.98
N VAL A 976 9.67 -5.80 -34.00
CA VAL A 976 8.54 -4.87 -33.76
C VAL A 976 8.70 -4.21 -32.40
N GLU A 977 8.84 -5.00 -31.34
CA GLU A 977 9.01 -4.54 -29.96
C GLU A 977 10.21 -3.58 -29.85
N ARG A 978 11.34 -3.92 -30.46
CA ARG A 978 12.59 -3.14 -30.35
C ARG A 978 12.65 -1.89 -31.23
N PHE A 979 12.04 -1.88 -32.41
CA PHE A 979 12.27 -0.83 -33.42
C PHE A 979 11.03 -0.02 -33.81
N ALA A 980 9.83 -0.58 -33.72
CA ALA A 980 8.59 0.16 -34.00
C ALA A 980 8.11 0.89 -32.74
N ASP A 981 8.15 2.22 -32.70
CA ASP A 981 7.63 2.97 -31.53
C ASP A 981 6.13 2.75 -31.38
N LEU A 982 5.41 2.87 -32.50
CA LEU A 982 4.00 2.55 -32.65
C LEU A 982 3.82 1.43 -33.67
N TYR A 983 2.75 0.66 -33.53
CA TYR A 983 2.30 -0.24 -34.59
C TYR A 983 0.77 -0.37 -34.60
N SER A 984 0.21 -0.69 -35.75
CA SER A 984 -1.23 -0.91 -35.90
C SER A 984 -1.52 -1.71 -37.17
N SER A 985 -2.76 -2.17 -37.31
CA SER A 985 -3.27 -2.82 -38.51
C SER A 985 -3.27 -1.89 -39.74
N SER A 986 -3.42 -0.58 -39.50
CA SER A 986 -3.49 0.42 -40.56
C SER A 986 -2.96 1.76 -40.04
N CYS A 987 -2.27 2.50 -40.91
CA CYS A 987 -1.85 3.87 -40.62
C CYS A 987 -3.05 4.82 -40.41
N TYR A 988 -4.20 4.52 -41.02
CA TYR A 988 -5.42 5.31 -40.94
C TYR A 988 -6.04 5.34 -39.54
N ASN A 989 -5.61 4.46 -38.65
CA ASN A 989 -6.05 4.48 -37.25
C ASN A 989 -5.56 5.72 -36.50
N LEU A 990 -4.56 6.46 -37.03
CA LEU A 990 -4.15 7.77 -36.49
C LEU A 990 -5.29 8.79 -36.49
N LEU A 991 -6.26 8.64 -37.40
CA LEU A 991 -7.42 9.54 -37.50
C LEU A 991 -8.27 9.55 -36.22
N TYR A 992 -8.23 8.47 -35.43
CA TYR A 992 -9.01 8.34 -34.19
C TYR A 992 -8.33 8.96 -32.97
N TYR A 993 -7.15 9.56 -33.14
CA TYR A 993 -6.39 10.17 -32.06
C TYR A 993 -6.18 11.66 -32.33
N PRO A 994 -6.34 12.54 -31.33
CA PRO A 994 -5.96 13.93 -31.47
C PRO A 994 -4.45 14.04 -31.69
N LEU A 995 -3.97 15.00 -32.47
CA LEU A 995 -2.52 15.14 -32.74
C LEU A 995 -1.72 15.73 -31.56
N PHE A 996 -2.36 16.00 -30.43
CA PHE A 996 -1.71 16.22 -29.14
C PHE A 996 -1.73 14.96 -28.25
N TYR A 997 -2.17 13.81 -28.75
CA TYR A 997 -2.23 12.58 -27.96
C TYR A 997 -0.82 12.13 -27.53
N PHE A 998 -0.74 11.62 -26.30
CA PHE A 998 0.47 11.02 -25.75
C PHE A 998 0.31 9.51 -25.65
N PHE A 999 0.85 8.78 -26.63
CA PHE A 999 0.98 7.33 -26.54
C PHE A 999 1.95 7.01 -25.41
N ARG A 1000 1.49 6.26 -24.42
CA ARG A 1000 2.29 5.82 -23.27
C ARG A 1000 2.56 4.32 -23.38
N ALA A 1001 3.82 3.95 -23.40
CA ALA A 1001 4.22 2.57 -23.18
C ALA A 1001 4.38 2.30 -21.68
N PRO A 1002 4.02 1.10 -21.20
CA PRO A 1002 4.34 0.69 -19.84
C PRO A 1002 5.86 0.71 -19.62
N MET A 1003 6.29 1.05 -18.39
CA MET A 1003 7.72 0.98 -18.04
C MET A 1003 8.16 -0.48 -18.00
N THR A 1004 9.20 -0.81 -18.77
CA THR A 1004 9.84 -2.13 -18.71
C THR A 1004 10.76 -2.17 -17.48
N LEU A 1005 10.45 -3.07 -16.56
CA LEU A 1005 11.28 -3.34 -15.38
C LEU A 1005 12.18 -4.55 -15.65
N MET A 1006 13.43 -4.48 -15.19
CA MET A 1006 14.33 -5.63 -15.16
C MET A 1006 13.80 -6.71 -14.19
N PRO A 1007 14.19 -7.99 -14.34
CA PRO A 1007 13.64 -9.07 -13.52
C PRO A 1007 13.77 -8.85 -11.99
N HIS A 1008 14.88 -8.26 -11.53
CA HIS A 1008 15.06 -7.96 -10.10
C HIS A 1008 14.12 -6.84 -9.62
N GLU A 1009 13.83 -5.86 -10.48
CA GLU A 1009 12.88 -4.79 -10.20
C GLU A 1009 11.45 -5.32 -10.17
N VAL A 1010 11.07 -6.23 -11.09
CA VAL A 1010 9.75 -6.89 -11.08
C VAL A 1010 9.56 -7.70 -9.80
N LYS A 1011 10.57 -8.47 -9.38
CA LYS A 1011 10.49 -9.27 -8.15
C LYS A 1011 10.31 -8.38 -6.92
N ILE A 1012 11.10 -7.30 -6.83
CA ILE A 1012 10.99 -6.33 -5.73
C ILE A 1012 9.65 -5.58 -5.78
N ASP A 1013 9.20 -5.13 -6.95
CA ASP A 1013 7.92 -4.45 -7.13
C ASP A 1013 6.74 -5.36 -6.77
N LYS A 1014 6.78 -6.65 -7.14
CA LYS A 1014 5.80 -7.65 -6.71
C LYS A 1014 5.79 -7.79 -5.18
N CYS A 1015 6.95 -7.93 -4.54
CA CYS A 1015 7.02 -7.98 -3.07
C CYS A 1015 6.52 -6.68 -2.41
N ILE A 1016 6.80 -5.51 -2.99
CA ILE A 1016 6.30 -4.21 -2.50
C ILE A 1016 4.79 -4.11 -2.70
N ARG A 1017 4.26 -4.56 -3.84
CA ARG A 1017 2.83 -4.57 -4.13
C ARG A 1017 2.09 -5.58 -3.27
N GLU A 1018 2.65 -6.75 -3.02
CA GLU A 1018 2.12 -7.75 -2.08
C GLU A 1018 2.08 -7.21 -0.64
N LYS A 1019 3.12 -6.49 -0.22
CA LYS A 1019 3.14 -5.72 1.03
C LYS A 1019 2.18 -4.52 1.06
N LYS A 1020 1.76 -4.01 -0.09
CA LYS A 1020 0.76 -2.94 -0.23
C LYS A 1020 -0.66 -3.49 -0.47
N SER A 1021 -0.80 -4.76 -0.84
CA SER A 1021 -2.06 -5.44 -1.11
C SER A 1021 -2.59 -6.22 0.09
N SER A 1022 -1.82 -6.33 1.18
CA SER A 1022 -2.42 -6.36 2.51
C SER A 1022 -3.14 -5.01 2.72
N PRO A 1023 -4.46 -5.02 2.92
CA PRO A 1023 -5.30 -3.88 2.58
C PRO A 1023 -5.06 -2.71 3.54
N ALA A 1024 -4.81 -1.53 3.00
CA ALA A 1024 -5.22 -0.29 3.65
C ALA A 1024 -6.66 0.00 3.20
N PRO A 1025 -7.69 -0.36 3.98
CA PRO A 1025 -9.03 0.08 3.64
C PRO A 1025 -9.13 1.60 3.87
N SER A 1026 -9.81 2.28 2.97
CA SER A 1026 -10.17 3.69 3.06
C SER A 1026 -11.11 3.93 4.25
N ARG A 1027 -10.54 4.03 5.46
CA ARG A 1027 -11.32 4.05 6.71
C ARG A 1027 -10.76 5.03 7.72
N GLY A 1028 -10.53 6.25 7.24
CA GLY A 1028 -10.12 7.40 8.05
C GLY A 1028 -11.24 7.93 8.94
N SER A 1029 -11.99 7.10 9.65
CA SER A 1029 -12.88 7.48 10.78
C SER A 1029 -12.99 6.41 11.87
N GLU A 1030 -12.43 5.23 11.60
CA GLU A 1030 -12.62 4.01 12.39
C GLU A 1030 -11.59 3.90 13.55
N LEU A 1031 -10.44 4.58 13.43
CA LEU A 1031 -9.32 4.51 14.38
C LEU A 1031 -9.46 5.35 15.66
N ILE A 1032 -10.19 6.48 15.65
CA ILE A 1032 -10.35 7.31 16.87
C ILE A 1032 -11.12 6.57 17.97
N GLN A 1033 -12.05 5.69 17.59
CA GLN A 1033 -13.01 5.14 18.55
C GLN A 1033 -12.43 3.98 19.39
N CYS A 1034 -11.37 3.31 18.90
CA CYS A 1034 -10.55 2.38 19.69
C CYS A 1034 -9.93 3.09 20.90
N CYS A 1035 -9.34 4.27 20.68
CA CYS A 1035 -8.67 5.06 21.73
C CYS A 1035 -9.66 5.67 22.75
N LYS A 1036 -10.97 5.79 22.41
CA LYS A 1036 -12.03 6.26 23.32
C LYS A 1036 -12.56 5.22 24.30
N MET A 1037 -12.24 3.93 24.14
CA MET A 1037 -12.60 2.88 25.12
C MET A 1037 -12.05 3.19 26.51
N PHE A 1038 -10.82 3.69 26.55
CA PHE A 1038 -10.15 4.07 27.79
C PHE A 1038 -10.77 5.32 28.43
N LEU A 1039 -11.18 6.32 27.64
CA LEU A 1039 -11.64 7.61 28.18
C LEU A 1039 -13.04 7.58 28.82
N ARG A 1040 -13.91 6.63 28.48
CA ARG A 1040 -15.31 6.59 29.00
C ARG A 1040 -15.44 6.00 30.40
N LYS A 1041 -14.62 5.01 30.77
CA LYS A 1041 -14.63 4.44 32.13
C LYS A 1041 -13.69 5.19 33.07
N GLY A 1042 -14.06 6.43 33.42
CA GLY A 1042 -13.60 7.10 34.66
C GLY A 1042 -12.12 6.95 35.03
N ILE A 1043 -11.20 7.01 34.06
CA ILE A 1043 -9.75 7.00 34.29
C ILE A 1043 -9.36 8.39 34.82
N PHE A 1044 -9.76 8.75 36.03
CA PHE A 1044 -9.08 9.80 36.74
C PHE A 1044 -8.23 9.11 37.81
N PHE A 1045 -6.94 9.40 37.81
CA PHE A 1045 -5.95 8.88 38.74
C PHE A 1045 -6.02 9.71 40.03
N LEU A 1046 -5.98 9.08 41.19
CA LEU A 1046 -6.10 9.74 42.50
C LEU A 1046 -4.83 9.58 43.32
#